data_AF-A0A660SPH3-F1
#
_entry.id   AF-A0A660SPH3-F1
#
_cell.length_a   1.000
_cell.length_b   1.000
_cell.length_c   1.000
_cell.angle_alpha   90.00
_cell.angle_beta   90.00
_cell.angle_gamma   90.00
#
_symmetry.space_group_name_H-M   'P 1'
#
loop_
_entity.id
_entity.type
_entity.pdbx_description
1 polymer ?
#
loop_
_entity_poly.entity_id
_entity_poly.type
_entity_poly.pdbx_seq_one_letter_code
_entity_poly.pdbx_strand_id
1 'polypeptide(L)'
;MNSRLTFFAYFIIFNKQLGGMYMKKLYLVLFALILTINLWGYAIPTANSDFRGVVDKDLAIEIAKAKFSSVYNINNISIGEVIPYVDWNGMLYAYLVPIYYGGGTFPQDMEIESDINTNRNVFNMIKKVGNQKAIESAGKKLWGVDRFGYVLVSARKDNIPILEVAKGIPYYFMSFNEISEKASLSLRGNVEIRNIIYIDHANIIYQYTNGDQNVYIDEHFKKVFSEEKFEKMFKEIPFKMGNTHSGWIKIENNKNNLHNIFKSRATGYIAGVSFFDWSYGCSPTASAMIFDYWDPRGYAKITDYYFDRWDCCENEMDYNITNVQRELAIAMGTDSMTGGTSIGDIDNGQRTVAISYNGYTGSTSTTGPQGNISYGWQWDRLTGEIDGGFPCHFDVLHYWSVPHQDYIGHSVVAVGYDNDGTDSLVRVHDTWSFSEPYWSLYTYHNSIYSYHYFTNFRPAGGDISLTGRFADIMDGSKFLSGKNGNVVFDDMSVSASYIKLYYSNDNFQHTTLINGTVDPFSDYLWQFPDISPDTTKSMRMKLEVYNSSNTLISSDGTFEVMNVFRLTDTLNFGPLSFFSTQSQPYSVTVKDTLAFICRSGSYMDVLDISNLNDMIYLGSYSLPSTFLNFQFIDDTLIAASGDTKGFIIAKMDNNFNVTLIDSINFNNKNVLNFKIDGNRAVVAAKLHGLSVVDITTLTNISELGYYSDPPFFSARDVYVKGDTAYVAAGTKGVIALNISDPTGISVLSSYDSPGNSNAISVKDNTAYVADGANGTILMDITDASSISLINTIPKRSNVNYCNLNDDGSLLFISDGKYYDVIVTSKDTSGGYIQMLGNTSIATPLPGAKGTTQFIGVDYDYGMFIFDGTPAGIVNYSKNVERNINFSILNNPVRNIGQLQFSLNKTSDISLNLYDASGRKVVSLLNRSMNAGRHSVSFKTKYLAKGLYFAQLNIDNKNAGTKKIIVLR
;
A
#
# COMPACT_ATOMS: atom_id res chain seq x y z
N MET A 1 11.63 47.16 17.24
CA MET A 1 13.11 47.07 17.09
C MET A 1 13.93 47.54 18.30
N ASN A 2 13.37 48.25 19.30
CA ASN A 2 14.17 48.96 20.33
C ASN A 2 14.52 48.22 21.65
N SER A 3 14.19 46.94 21.83
CA SER A 3 14.55 46.17 23.05
C SER A 3 15.80 45.29 22.90
N ARG A 4 16.25 44.98 21.67
CA ARG A 4 17.40 44.09 21.43
C ARG A 4 18.77 44.77 21.59
N LEU A 5 18.84 46.10 21.50
CA LEU A 5 20.10 46.87 21.62
C LEU A 5 20.64 46.93 23.06
N THR A 6 19.77 47.05 24.06
CA THR A 6 20.18 47.21 25.48
C THR A 6 20.92 45.99 26.03
N PHE A 7 20.56 44.78 25.55
CA PHE A 7 21.19 43.52 25.94
C PHE A 7 22.61 43.38 25.38
N PHE A 8 22.83 43.90 24.16
CA PHE A 8 24.12 43.85 23.46
C PHE A 8 25.22 44.65 24.18
N ALA A 9 24.87 45.81 24.74
CA ALA A 9 25.81 46.69 25.44
C ALA A 9 26.41 46.04 26.71
N TYR A 10 25.59 45.35 27.52
CA TYR A 10 26.06 44.67 28.73
C TYR A 10 26.96 43.47 28.41
N PHE A 11 26.65 42.71 27.36
CA PHE A 11 27.36 41.48 27.00
C PHE A 11 28.82 41.71 26.59
N ILE A 12 29.11 42.87 25.98
CA ILE A 12 30.46 43.29 25.56
C ILE A 12 31.32 43.71 26.76
N ILE A 13 30.72 44.36 27.77
CA ILE A 13 31.46 44.83 28.97
C ILE A 13 31.89 43.64 29.83
N PHE A 14 31.00 42.68 30.09
CA PHE A 14 31.29 41.54 30.96
C PHE A 14 32.35 40.58 30.39
N ASN A 15 32.42 40.43 29.06
CA ASN A 15 33.40 39.56 28.39
C ASN A 15 34.85 40.06 28.47
N LYS A 16 35.11 41.29 28.94
CA LYS A 16 36.45 41.89 28.92
C LYS A 16 37.35 41.54 30.13
N GLN A 17 36.85 40.75 31.09
CA GLN A 17 37.56 40.46 32.35
C GLN A 17 37.92 38.98 32.62
N LEU A 18 37.44 37.99 31.85
CA LEU A 18 37.73 36.57 32.10
C LEU A 18 38.41 35.89 30.90
N GLY A 19 39.74 35.89 30.91
CA GLY A 19 40.55 35.21 29.92
C GLY A 19 40.69 33.70 30.20
N GLY A 20 40.05 32.86 29.39
CA GLY A 20 40.21 31.40 29.44
C GLY A 20 39.78 30.73 28.15
N MET A 21 40.70 30.01 27.48
CA MET A 21 40.47 29.48 26.12
C MET A 21 39.35 28.43 26.01
N TYR A 22 39.02 27.71 27.09
CA TYR A 22 38.03 26.64 27.06
C TYR A 22 36.57 27.13 27.01
N MET A 23 36.24 28.23 27.69
CA MET A 23 34.87 28.79 27.66
C MET A 23 34.48 29.30 26.27
N LYS A 24 35.44 29.78 25.46
CA LYS A 24 35.16 30.22 24.09
C LYS A 24 34.61 29.10 23.20
N LYS A 25 35.06 27.85 23.36
CA LYS A 25 34.50 26.72 22.60
C LYS A 25 33.07 26.37 23.04
N LEU A 26 32.80 26.37 24.35
CA LEU A 26 31.46 26.05 24.87
C LEU A 26 30.42 27.09 24.43
N TYR A 27 30.76 28.38 24.46
CA TYR A 27 29.90 29.43 23.92
C TYR A 27 29.79 29.40 22.39
N LEU A 28 30.82 28.98 21.64
CA LEU A 28 30.69 28.78 20.19
C LEU A 28 29.68 27.67 19.87
N VAL A 29 29.71 26.57 20.61
CA VAL A 29 28.78 25.45 20.46
C VAL A 29 27.34 25.87 20.83
N LEU A 30 27.15 26.60 21.93
CA LEU A 30 25.83 27.13 22.31
C LEU A 30 25.31 28.19 21.33
N PHE A 31 26.18 29.04 20.77
CA PHE A 31 25.79 30.03 19.77
C PHE A 31 25.45 29.37 18.41
N ALA A 32 26.15 28.29 18.04
CA ALA A 32 25.81 27.47 16.89
C ALA A 32 24.47 26.74 17.09
N LEU A 33 24.22 26.15 18.28
CA LEU A 33 22.96 25.51 18.66
C LEU A 33 21.76 26.47 18.67
N ILE A 34 21.98 27.76 18.88
CA ILE A 34 20.94 28.80 18.77
C ILE A 34 20.79 29.26 17.31
N LEU A 35 21.85 29.26 16.51
CA LEU A 35 21.78 29.52 15.06
C LEU A 35 21.09 28.38 14.27
N THR A 36 21.06 27.16 14.80
CA THR A 36 20.29 26.04 14.23
C THR A 36 18.79 26.08 14.57
N ILE A 37 18.28 27.10 15.29
CA ILE A 37 16.86 27.20 15.67
C ILE A 37 16.30 28.59 15.32
N ASN A 38 15.41 28.62 14.32
CA ASN A 38 14.77 29.79 13.68
C ASN A 38 15.64 30.60 12.73
N LEU A 39 15.61 30.24 11.44
CA LEU A 39 14.94 31.04 10.40
C LEU A 39 14.85 30.21 9.11
N TRP A 40 13.83 29.35 9.02
CA TRP A 40 13.49 28.66 7.78
C TRP A 40 12.84 29.68 6.84
N GLY A 41 13.63 30.23 5.93
CA GLY A 41 13.17 31.17 4.90
C GLY A 41 13.81 30.77 3.57
N TYR A 42 12.96 30.54 2.57
CA TYR A 42 13.32 30.10 1.22
C TYR A 42 14.55 30.84 0.65
N ALA A 43 15.69 30.14 0.58
CA ALA A 43 16.87 30.59 -0.14
C ALA A 43 16.79 30.19 -1.63
N ILE A 44 15.69 30.58 -2.29
CA ILE A 44 15.50 30.41 -3.75
C ILE A 44 16.74 30.98 -4.45
N PRO A 45 17.32 30.29 -5.47
CA PRO A 45 18.47 30.80 -6.20
C PRO A 45 18.19 32.21 -6.71
N THR A 46 18.96 33.19 -6.21
CA THR A 46 18.84 34.58 -6.63
C THR A 46 19.00 34.64 -8.14
N ALA A 47 17.99 35.15 -8.84
CA ALA A 47 17.99 35.23 -10.29
C ALA A 47 19.28 35.89 -10.79
N ASN A 48 20.05 35.16 -11.60
CA ASN A 48 21.21 35.74 -12.28
C ASN A 48 20.73 36.93 -13.10
N SER A 49 21.23 38.12 -12.78
CA SER A 49 20.61 39.41 -13.10
C SER A 49 20.61 39.82 -14.58
N ASP A 50 21.00 38.91 -15.46
CA ASP A 50 21.10 39.11 -16.92
C ASP A 50 19.95 38.45 -17.72
N PHE A 51 19.00 37.77 -17.07
CA PHE A 51 17.86 37.12 -17.72
C PHE A 51 16.81 38.11 -18.26
N ARG A 52 17.12 38.74 -19.40
CA ARG A 52 16.22 39.65 -20.13
C ARG A 52 15.00 38.90 -20.69
N GLY A 53 13.85 39.06 -20.06
CA GLY A 53 12.58 38.52 -20.58
C GLY A 53 11.61 38.02 -19.50
N VAL A 54 12.08 37.89 -18.25
CA VAL A 54 11.23 37.51 -17.12
C VAL A 54 10.18 38.60 -16.82
N VAL A 55 8.98 38.17 -16.42
CA VAL A 55 7.88 39.02 -15.95
C VAL A 55 8.08 39.38 -14.48
N ASP A 56 7.72 40.60 -14.11
CA ASP A 56 7.84 41.06 -12.72
C ASP A 56 6.73 40.45 -11.82
N LYS A 57 7.08 40.05 -10.57
CA LYS A 57 6.15 39.39 -9.63
C LYS A 57 4.99 40.30 -9.22
N ASP A 58 5.20 41.61 -9.06
CA ASP A 58 4.12 42.54 -8.72
C ASP A 58 3.19 42.76 -9.94
N LEU A 59 3.76 42.84 -11.15
CA LEU A 59 2.97 42.87 -12.39
C LEU A 59 2.13 41.58 -12.58
N ALA A 60 2.68 40.40 -12.26
CA ALA A 60 1.92 39.15 -12.30
C ALA A 60 0.75 39.15 -11.30
N ILE A 61 0.95 39.71 -10.09
CA ILE A 61 -0.12 39.92 -9.09
C ILE A 61 -1.21 40.85 -9.61
N GLU A 62 -0.86 41.97 -10.25
CA GLU A 62 -1.85 42.90 -10.82
C GLU A 62 -2.64 42.28 -12.00
N ILE A 63 -1.98 41.48 -12.83
CA ILE A 63 -2.60 40.72 -13.93
C ILE A 63 -3.60 39.70 -13.41
N ALA A 64 -3.19 38.85 -12.46
CA ALA A 64 -4.04 37.84 -11.86
C ALA A 64 -5.31 38.46 -11.26
N LYS A 65 -5.14 39.56 -10.50
CA LYS A 65 -6.27 40.35 -9.97
C LYS A 65 -7.24 40.77 -11.07
N ALA A 66 -6.73 41.42 -12.12
CA ALA A 66 -7.57 42.02 -13.14
C ALA A 66 -8.27 41.00 -14.06
N LYS A 67 -7.59 39.90 -14.44
CA LYS A 67 -8.19 38.82 -15.24
C LYS A 67 -9.27 38.07 -14.46
N PHE A 68 -8.96 37.61 -13.24
CA PHE A 68 -9.94 36.90 -12.41
C PHE A 68 -11.18 37.76 -12.10
N SER A 69 -10.97 39.05 -11.80
CA SER A 69 -12.07 40.00 -11.58
C SER A 69 -13.01 40.12 -12.78
N SER A 70 -12.48 39.97 -14.00
CA SER A 70 -13.23 40.12 -15.25
C SER A 70 -13.97 38.84 -15.63
N VAL A 71 -13.26 37.70 -15.72
CA VAL A 71 -13.83 36.38 -16.12
C VAL A 71 -15.02 35.99 -15.22
N TYR A 72 -14.94 36.32 -13.92
CA TYR A 72 -15.95 35.90 -12.94
C TYR A 72 -16.77 37.05 -12.33
N ASN A 73 -16.51 38.31 -12.68
CA ASN A 73 -17.17 39.53 -12.15
C ASN A 73 -17.03 39.71 -10.62
N ILE A 74 -15.80 39.66 -10.09
CA ILE A 74 -15.51 39.67 -8.64
C ILE A 74 -14.36 40.64 -8.30
N ASN A 75 -14.67 41.77 -7.66
CA ASN A 75 -13.73 42.89 -7.52
C ASN A 75 -13.10 43.08 -6.11
N ASN A 76 -13.55 42.37 -5.08
CA ASN A 76 -13.07 42.52 -3.69
C ASN A 76 -12.13 41.37 -3.30
N ILE A 77 -10.86 41.47 -3.72
CA ILE A 77 -9.92 40.34 -3.73
C ILE A 77 -8.58 40.66 -3.06
N SER A 78 -8.03 39.67 -2.35
CA SER A 78 -6.71 39.66 -1.71
C SER A 78 -5.86 38.50 -2.25
N ILE A 79 -4.53 38.63 -2.18
CA ILE A 79 -3.57 37.73 -2.84
C ILE A 79 -2.60 37.14 -1.82
N GLY A 80 -2.24 35.87 -2.00
CA GLY A 80 -1.29 35.13 -1.16
C GLY A 80 0.17 35.26 -1.57
N GLU A 81 1.01 34.38 -1.01
CA GLU A 81 2.38 34.18 -1.50
C GLU A 81 2.32 33.63 -2.94
N VAL A 82 2.94 34.36 -3.88
CA VAL A 82 3.07 33.89 -5.27
C VAL A 82 4.20 32.88 -5.39
N ILE A 83 3.84 31.68 -5.85
CA ILE A 83 4.69 30.50 -5.94
C ILE A 83 5.32 30.39 -7.35
N PRO A 84 6.65 30.18 -7.46
CA PRO A 84 7.34 30.05 -8.74
C PRO A 84 7.31 28.62 -9.28
N TYR A 85 6.85 28.46 -10.53
CA TYR A 85 6.95 27.21 -11.31
C TYR A 85 8.03 27.36 -12.40
N VAL A 86 8.72 26.28 -12.76
CA VAL A 86 9.85 26.23 -13.70
C VAL A 86 9.61 25.20 -14.83
N ASP A 87 10.52 25.16 -15.82
CA ASP A 87 10.62 24.08 -16.80
C ASP A 87 11.57 22.95 -16.36
N TRP A 88 11.67 21.89 -17.17
CA TRP A 88 12.50 20.71 -16.90
C TRP A 88 14.02 20.97 -16.85
N ASN A 89 14.46 22.18 -17.21
CA ASN A 89 15.85 22.63 -17.09
C ASN A 89 16.06 23.50 -15.85
N GLY A 90 15.03 23.71 -15.02
CA GLY A 90 15.06 24.53 -13.81
C GLY A 90 14.91 26.04 -14.08
N MET A 91 14.44 26.47 -15.25
CA MET A 91 14.24 27.89 -15.55
C MET A 91 12.80 28.32 -15.26
N LEU A 92 12.66 29.46 -14.58
CA LEU A 92 11.37 30.04 -14.20
C LEU A 92 10.43 30.19 -15.41
N TYR A 93 9.23 29.61 -15.27
CA TYR A 93 8.26 29.43 -16.34
C TYR A 93 6.92 30.14 -16.03
N ALA A 94 6.39 29.96 -14.81
CA ALA A 94 5.12 30.53 -14.39
C ALA A 94 5.11 30.98 -12.93
N TYR A 95 4.10 31.76 -12.58
CA TYR A 95 3.76 32.24 -11.26
C TYR A 95 2.34 31.80 -10.93
N LEU A 96 2.18 30.88 -10.00
CA LEU A 96 0.86 30.59 -9.43
C LEU A 96 0.48 31.75 -8.49
N VAL A 97 -0.56 32.49 -8.84
CA VAL A 97 -1.06 33.62 -8.03
C VAL A 97 -2.36 33.19 -7.32
N PRO A 98 -2.33 32.99 -5.99
CA PRO A 98 -3.51 32.59 -5.23
C PRO A 98 -4.43 33.79 -4.96
N ILE A 99 -5.74 33.61 -5.10
CA ILE A 99 -6.75 34.68 -4.94
C ILE A 99 -7.78 34.26 -3.89
N TYR A 100 -8.02 35.13 -2.90
CA TYR A 100 -9.14 35.04 -1.97
C TYR A 100 -10.09 36.23 -2.19
N TYR A 101 -11.40 36.01 -2.18
CA TYR A 101 -12.40 37.04 -2.46
C TYR A 101 -13.63 36.96 -1.57
N GLY A 102 -13.96 38.06 -0.90
CA GLY A 102 -15.03 38.09 0.11
C GLY A 102 -14.82 39.12 1.23
N GLY A 103 -13.58 39.59 1.41
CA GLY A 103 -13.21 40.64 2.34
C GLY A 103 -12.36 40.12 3.51
N GLY A 104 -11.20 40.74 3.69
CA GLY A 104 -10.17 40.34 4.65
C GLY A 104 -8.77 40.59 4.07
N THR A 105 -7.74 40.22 4.82
CA THR A 105 -6.44 39.85 4.21
C THR A 105 -6.56 38.48 3.54
N PHE A 106 -5.59 38.11 2.72
CA PHE A 106 -5.42 36.69 2.37
C PHE A 106 -5.11 35.95 3.69
N PRO A 107 -5.81 34.84 4.02
CA PRO A 107 -5.53 34.11 5.26
C PRO A 107 -4.13 33.49 5.20
N GLN A 108 -3.51 33.23 6.35
CA GLN A 108 -2.23 32.51 6.40
C GLN A 108 -2.41 31.07 5.90
N ASP A 109 -1.34 30.40 5.49
CA ASP A 109 -1.43 29.03 4.97
C ASP A 109 -2.12 28.09 5.99
N MET A 110 -1.74 28.18 7.28
CA MET A 110 -2.42 27.48 8.38
C MET A 110 -3.93 27.77 8.48
N GLU A 111 -4.40 28.94 8.04
CA GLU A 111 -5.82 29.35 8.05
C GLU A 111 -6.57 28.87 6.79
N ILE A 112 -5.95 28.96 5.60
CA ILE A 112 -6.53 28.46 4.34
C ILE A 112 -6.61 26.95 4.38
N GLU A 113 -5.49 26.32 4.72
CA GLU A 113 -5.42 24.90 4.98
C GLU A 113 -6.52 24.57 5.97
N SER A 114 -6.58 25.26 7.13
CA SER A 114 -7.66 25.17 8.14
C SER A 114 -9.08 25.39 7.62
N ASP A 115 -9.35 25.93 6.44
CA ASP A 115 -10.70 26.18 5.90
C ASP A 115 -11.12 25.27 4.72
N ILE A 116 -10.20 24.85 3.82
CA ILE A 116 -10.43 23.72 2.87
C ILE A 116 -11.08 22.58 3.67
N ASN A 117 -10.42 22.36 4.80
CA ASN A 117 -10.75 21.52 5.92
C ASN A 117 -12.26 21.14 6.04
N THR A 118 -13.17 21.87 6.73
CA THR A 118 -14.50 21.35 7.23
C THR A 118 -15.34 20.66 6.15
N ASN A 119 -15.05 20.98 4.89
CA ASN A 119 -15.91 20.82 3.76
C ASN A 119 -15.66 19.52 2.95
N ARG A 120 -14.64 18.68 3.25
CA ARG A 120 -14.38 17.45 2.44
C ARG A 120 -15.58 16.51 2.33
N ASN A 121 -16.43 16.45 3.35
CA ASN A 121 -17.66 15.64 3.32
C ASN A 121 -18.77 16.20 2.42
N VAL A 122 -18.64 17.43 1.91
CA VAL A 122 -19.55 18.00 0.91
C VAL A 122 -19.09 17.67 -0.52
N PHE A 123 -17.78 17.71 -0.80
CA PHE A 123 -17.20 17.25 -2.08
C PHE A 123 -17.58 15.79 -2.38
N ASN A 124 -17.45 14.92 -1.38
CA ASN A 124 -17.83 13.50 -1.47
C ASN A 124 -19.33 13.26 -1.74
N MET A 125 -20.20 14.23 -1.43
CA MET A 125 -21.63 14.18 -1.78
C MET A 125 -21.88 14.59 -3.23
N ILE A 126 -21.02 15.42 -3.81
CA ILE A 126 -21.15 15.93 -5.19
C ILE A 126 -20.83 14.83 -6.21
N LYS A 127 -19.70 14.11 -6.04
CA LYS A 127 -19.34 12.92 -6.86
C LYS A 127 -20.54 11.96 -7.02
N LYS A 128 -21.14 11.54 -5.89
CA LYS A 128 -22.24 10.56 -5.85
C LYS A 128 -23.56 10.97 -6.51
N VAL A 129 -23.69 12.18 -7.05
CA VAL A 129 -24.95 12.67 -7.67
C VAL A 129 -24.80 13.00 -9.16
N GLY A 130 -23.59 13.12 -9.69
CA GLY A 130 -23.32 13.16 -11.14
C GLY A 130 -24.11 14.19 -11.96
N ASN A 131 -24.54 15.31 -11.35
CA ASN A 131 -25.51 16.21 -11.97
C ASN A 131 -25.34 17.67 -11.53
N GLN A 132 -25.03 18.55 -12.50
CA GLN A 132 -24.83 19.98 -12.29
C GLN A 132 -25.99 20.67 -11.54
N LYS A 133 -27.25 20.24 -11.75
CA LYS A 133 -28.43 20.83 -11.08
C LYS A 133 -28.46 20.56 -9.58
N ALA A 134 -27.84 19.46 -9.12
CA ALA A 134 -27.68 19.19 -7.69
C ALA A 134 -26.59 20.08 -7.08
N ILE A 135 -25.50 20.33 -7.82
CA ILE A 135 -24.40 21.24 -7.44
C ILE A 135 -24.94 22.68 -7.31
N GLU A 136 -25.66 23.16 -8.33
CA GLU A 136 -26.36 24.47 -8.31
C GLU A 136 -27.35 24.57 -7.14
N SER A 137 -28.11 23.51 -6.84
CA SER A 137 -29.06 23.47 -5.73
C SER A 137 -28.39 23.45 -4.35
N ALA A 138 -27.19 22.86 -4.24
CA ALA A 138 -26.34 22.93 -3.05
C ALA A 138 -25.62 24.29 -2.90
N GLY A 139 -25.58 25.10 -3.97
CA GLY A 139 -24.91 26.40 -4.12
C GLY A 139 -25.39 27.56 -3.23
N LYS A 140 -25.82 27.29 -2.00
CA LYS A 140 -26.02 28.27 -0.93
C LYS A 140 -25.20 28.02 0.34
N LYS A 141 -24.44 26.91 0.41
CA LYS A 141 -23.66 26.53 1.60
C LYS A 141 -22.28 25.88 1.35
N LEU A 142 -21.79 25.84 0.12
CA LEU A 142 -20.37 25.54 -0.16
C LEU A 142 -19.55 26.77 0.24
N TRP A 143 -19.07 26.83 1.49
CA TRP A 143 -18.34 28.00 2.01
C TRP A 143 -16.82 27.81 1.93
N GLY A 144 -16.11 28.91 1.67
CA GLY A 144 -14.65 28.98 1.64
C GLY A 144 -14.14 28.76 0.23
N VAL A 145 -14.37 27.57 -0.32
CA VAL A 145 -13.97 27.21 -1.71
C VAL A 145 -14.65 28.13 -2.74
N ASP A 146 -15.88 28.58 -2.45
CA ASP A 146 -16.62 29.57 -3.25
C ASP A 146 -15.98 30.98 -3.27
N ARG A 147 -14.95 31.20 -2.45
CA ARG A 147 -14.19 32.44 -2.25
C ARG A 147 -12.72 32.33 -2.64
N PHE A 148 -12.29 31.20 -3.18
CA PHE A 148 -10.95 31.04 -3.70
C PHE A 148 -10.95 30.92 -5.22
N GLY A 149 -9.87 31.41 -5.81
CA GLY A 149 -9.58 31.30 -7.22
C GLY A 149 -8.07 31.36 -7.43
N TYR A 150 -7.63 31.10 -8.65
CA TYR A 150 -6.26 31.32 -9.02
C TYR A 150 -6.09 31.70 -10.48
N VAL A 151 -4.93 32.27 -10.76
CA VAL A 151 -4.45 32.54 -12.11
C VAL A 151 -3.01 32.08 -12.16
N LEU A 152 -2.71 31.22 -13.14
CA LEU A 152 -1.34 30.82 -13.45
C LEU A 152 -0.82 31.76 -14.53
N VAL A 153 -0.05 32.76 -14.09
CA VAL A 153 0.50 33.81 -14.96
C VAL A 153 1.86 33.36 -15.45
N SER A 154 2.14 33.45 -16.74
CA SER A 154 3.47 33.13 -17.25
C SER A 154 4.53 34.07 -16.65
N ALA A 155 5.63 33.52 -16.13
CA ALA A 155 6.81 34.28 -15.75
C ALA A 155 7.67 34.64 -16.98
N ARG A 156 7.30 34.07 -18.14
CA ARG A 156 8.00 34.15 -19.43
C ARG A 156 7.20 34.94 -20.45
N LYS A 157 7.80 36.01 -20.98
CA LYS A 157 7.18 36.89 -21.97
C LYS A 157 6.98 36.25 -23.34
N ASP A 158 7.64 35.14 -23.63
CA ASP A 158 7.51 34.37 -24.87
C ASP A 158 6.36 33.35 -24.88
N ASN A 159 5.71 33.10 -23.74
CA ASN A 159 4.46 32.34 -23.62
C ASN A 159 3.23 33.27 -23.58
N ILE A 160 2.01 32.71 -23.62
CA ILE A 160 0.77 33.47 -23.35
C ILE A 160 0.83 34.08 -21.93
N PRO A 161 0.28 35.28 -21.66
CA PRO A 161 0.29 35.87 -20.32
C PRO A 161 -0.45 35.06 -19.26
N ILE A 162 -1.62 34.54 -19.62
CA ILE A 162 -2.45 33.66 -18.79
C ILE A 162 -2.32 32.25 -19.36
N LEU A 163 -1.91 31.30 -18.54
CA LEU A 163 -1.85 29.88 -18.88
C LEU A 163 -3.10 29.16 -18.37
N GLU A 164 -3.60 29.59 -17.21
CA GLU A 164 -4.82 29.06 -16.61
C GLU A 164 -5.49 30.10 -15.72
N VAL A 165 -6.83 30.08 -15.66
CA VAL A 165 -7.62 30.75 -14.62
C VAL A 165 -8.81 29.89 -14.22
N ALA A 166 -8.97 29.67 -12.92
CA ALA A 166 -10.02 28.80 -12.38
C ALA A 166 -10.61 29.37 -11.08
N LYS A 167 -11.91 29.11 -10.89
CA LYS A 167 -12.58 29.17 -9.58
C LYS A 167 -12.30 27.89 -8.80
N GLY A 168 -12.06 28.05 -7.50
CA GLY A 168 -11.59 26.98 -6.63
C GLY A 168 -10.16 27.24 -6.13
N ILE A 169 -9.62 26.25 -5.45
CA ILE A 169 -8.32 26.34 -4.76
C ILE A 169 -7.27 25.65 -5.66
N PRO A 170 -6.05 26.20 -5.83
CA PRO A 170 -5.00 25.53 -6.59
C PRO A 170 -4.69 24.15 -6.05
N TYR A 171 -4.33 23.22 -6.94
CA TYR A 171 -3.83 21.92 -6.54
C TYR A 171 -2.60 22.03 -5.61
N TYR A 172 -1.73 23.05 -5.77
CA TYR A 172 -0.73 23.42 -4.76
C TYR A 172 -1.30 23.47 -3.33
N PHE A 173 -2.38 24.21 -3.01
CA PHE A 173 -2.87 24.27 -1.63
C PHE A 173 -3.69 23.02 -1.22
N MET A 174 -4.11 22.20 -2.18
CA MET A 174 -4.79 20.93 -1.91
C MET A 174 -3.78 19.78 -1.69
N SER A 175 -2.58 19.88 -2.26
CA SER A 175 -1.56 18.83 -2.34
C SER A 175 -0.17 19.21 -1.78
N PHE A 176 0.18 20.46 -1.47
CA PHE A 176 1.58 20.90 -1.28
C PHE A 176 2.37 20.09 -0.23
N ASN A 177 1.82 19.99 0.98
CA ASN A 177 2.41 19.16 2.02
C ASN A 177 2.35 17.68 1.62
N GLU A 178 1.32 17.30 0.86
CA GLU A 178 1.16 16.00 0.22
C GLU A 178 2.08 15.79 -1.01
N ILE A 179 3.26 16.41 -1.05
CA ILE A 179 4.39 16.09 -1.95
C ILE A 179 5.76 16.22 -1.23
N SER A 180 5.80 16.86 -0.05
CA SER A 180 7.03 17.29 0.64
C SER A 180 7.68 16.20 1.50
N GLU A 181 6.90 15.23 1.96
CA GLU A 181 7.35 14.17 2.88
C GLU A 181 7.73 12.90 2.12
N LYS A 182 7.02 12.54 1.04
CA LYS A 182 7.48 11.54 0.07
C LYS A 182 8.84 11.93 -0.50
N ALA A 183 9.10 13.24 -0.64
CA ALA A 183 10.42 13.77 -0.94
C ALA A 183 11.42 13.61 0.22
N SER A 184 11.08 14.07 1.43
CA SER A 184 11.90 13.96 2.66
C SER A 184 12.44 12.54 2.87
N LEU A 185 11.53 11.57 2.76
CA LEU A 185 11.82 10.14 2.95
C LEU A 185 12.55 9.51 1.76
N SER A 186 12.49 10.10 0.56
CA SER A 186 13.27 9.64 -0.61
C SER A 186 14.76 9.95 -0.47
N LEU A 187 15.09 11.10 0.13
CA LEU A 187 16.46 11.60 0.22
C LEU A 187 17.02 11.58 1.66
N ARG A 188 16.30 10.94 2.59
CA ARG A 188 16.71 10.57 3.95
C ARG A 188 17.30 11.73 4.77
N GLY A 189 16.57 12.82 4.88
CA GLY A 189 16.91 13.94 5.75
C GLY A 189 15.93 15.10 5.60
N ASN A 190 16.28 16.26 6.13
CA ASN A 190 15.60 17.51 5.79
C ASN A 190 15.78 17.73 4.29
N VAL A 191 14.70 17.67 3.51
CA VAL A 191 14.71 18.17 2.13
C VAL A 191 14.26 19.61 2.09
N GLU A 192 14.71 20.31 1.07
CA GLU A 192 14.15 21.58 0.63
C GLU A 192 13.54 21.37 -0.75
N ILE A 193 12.39 22.00 -1.03
CA ILE A 193 11.86 22.03 -2.39
C ILE A 193 12.76 22.90 -3.26
N ARG A 194 13.20 22.36 -4.39
CA ARG A 194 14.16 23.01 -5.29
C ARG A 194 13.49 23.64 -6.49
N ASN A 195 12.47 22.98 -7.04
CA ASN A 195 11.72 23.41 -8.23
C ASN A 195 10.29 22.83 -8.20
N ILE A 196 9.35 23.48 -8.89
CA ILE A 196 8.02 22.94 -9.23
C ILE A 196 7.90 22.97 -10.75
N ILE A 197 7.84 21.82 -11.43
CA ILE A 197 8.09 21.72 -12.88
C ILE A 197 6.79 21.51 -13.67
N TYR A 198 6.56 22.31 -14.72
CA TYR A 198 5.27 22.44 -15.41
C TYR A 198 5.49 22.30 -16.94
N ILE A 199 5.04 21.21 -17.61
CA ILE A 199 5.52 20.78 -18.96
C ILE A 199 4.47 20.34 -20.00
N ASP A 200 3.38 19.66 -19.62
CA ASP A 200 2.37 19.13 -20.56
C ASP A 200 1.06 18.78 -19.82
N HIS A 201 0.13 17.94 -20.29
CA HIS A 201 -1.24 17.92 -19.74
C HIS A 201 -1.60 17.07 -18.49
N ALA A 202 -0.70 16.27 -17.89
CA ALA A 202 -1.02 15.53 -16.64
C ALA A 202 0.17 15.11 -15.72
N ASN A 203 1.14 15.97 -15.39
CA ASN A 203 2.21 15.65 -14.41
C ASN A 203 3.01 16.81 -13.64
N ILE A 204 2.53 17.82 -12.84
CA ILE A 204 3.42 18.95 -12.33
C ILE A 204 4.51 18.40 -11.42
N ILE A 205 5.74 18.24 -11.92
CA ILE A 205 6.80 17.49 -11.26
C ILE A 205 7.54 18.39 -10.26
N TYR A 206 7.16 18.33 -8.99
CA TYR A 206 7.91 18.88 -7.87
C TYR A 206 9.26 18.18 -7.75
N GLN A 207 10.35 18.96 -7.68
CA GLN A 207 11.69 18.48 -7.42
C GLN A 207 12.13 18.90 -6.01
N TYR A 208 12.62 17.95 -5.24
CA TYR A 208 13.15 18.17 -3.89
C TYR A 208 14.58 17.67 -3.76
N THR A 209 15.31 18.20 -2.77
CA THR A 209 16.74 17.91 -2.55
C THR A 209 17.17 17.84 -1.11
N ASN A 210 18.14 16.96 -0.83
CA ASN A 210 18.95 16.94 0.40
C ASN A 210 20.42 16.79 -0.02
N GLY A 211 21.24 17.82 0.24
CA GLY A 211 22.60 17.89 -0.29
C GLY A 211 22.64 17.83 -1.81
N ASP A 212 23.50 16.98 -2.37
CA ASP A 212 23.69 16.81 -3.82
C ASP A 212 22.67 15.86 -4.49
N GLN A 213 21.70 15.31 -3.76
CA GLN A 213 20.73 14.32 -4.28
C GLN A 213 19.37 14.94 -4.62
N ASN A 214 18.74 14.49 -5.72
CA ASN A 214 17.46 15.00 -6.24
C ASN A 214 16.38 13.88 -6.37
N VAL A 215 15.11 14.25 -6.22
CA VAL A 215 13.92 13.39 -6.49
C VAL A 215 12.78 14.21 -7.11
N TYR A 216 11.87 13.56 -7.85
CA TYR A 216 10.85 14.18 -8.72
C TYR A 216 9.45 13.52 -8.56
N ILE A 217 8.34 14.30 -8.42
CA ILE A 217 6.94 13.81 -8.16
C ILE A 217 5.83 14.79 -8.66
N ASP A 218 4.72 14.35 -9.29
CA ASP A 218 3.68 15.15 -10.03
C ASP A 218 2.31 15.51 -9.30
N GLU A 219 1.40 16.54 -9.63
CA GLU A 219 -0.02 17.14 -9.13
C GLU A 219 -1.68 16.68 -9.21
N HIS A 220 -2.60 15.64 -9.58
CA HIS A 220 -3.02 14.21 -10.20
C HIS A 220 -2.48 12.69 -10.05
N PHE A 221 -1.33 12.15 -10.57
CA PHE A 221 -0.84 10.75 -10.36
C PHE A 221 0.25 10.42 -9.26
N LYS A 222 1.03 11.38 -8.75
CA LYS A 222 2.00 11.40 -7.59
C LYS A 222 3.04 10.27 -7.62
N LYS A 223 3.53 10.02 -8.82
CA LYS A 223 4.47 8.97 -9.18
C LYS A 223 5.89 9.46 -8.92
N VAL A 224 6.67 8.69 -8.17
CA VAL A 224 8.04 9.09 -7.82
C VAL A 224 9.02 8.66 -8.90
N PHE A 225 9.90 9.58 -9.32
CA PHE A 225 10.95 9.36 -10.30
C PHE A 225 12.32 9.65 -9.68
N SER A 226 13.29 8.74 -9.87
CA SER A 226 14.70 9.04 -9.64
C SER A 226 15.20 10.02 -10.69
N GLU A 227 16.29 10.74 -10.42
CA GLU A 227 16.86 11.71 -11.38
C GLU A 227 17.19 11.07 -12.73
N GLU A 228 17.88 9.93 -12.78
CA GLU A 228 18.16 9.21 -14.03
C GLU A 228 16.87 8.87 -14.82
N LYS A 229 15.82 8.44 -14.11
CA LYS A 229 14.52 8.10 -14.72
C LYS A 229 13.81 9.35 -15.24
N PHE A 230 13.85 10.45 -14.48
CA PHE A 230 13.30 11.74 -14.88
C PHE A 230 14.06 12.32 -16.10
N GLU A 231 15.39 12.36 -16.08
CA GLU A 231 16.19 12.85 -17.21
C GLU A 231 15.92 12.03 -18.47
N LYS A 232 15.89 10.70 -18.36
CA LYS A 232 15.61 9.78 -19.48
C LYS A 232 14.17 9.85 -19.99
N MET A 233 13.20 10.25 -19.17
CA MET A 233 11.80 10.41 -19.59
C MET A 233 11.49 11.83 -20.13
N PHE A 234 12.19 12.87 -19.67
CA PHE A 234 11.77 14.27 -19.88
C PHE A 234 12.86 15.22 -20.45
N LYS A 235 14.13 14.83 -20.59
CA LYS A 235 15.21 15.71 -21.10
C LYS A 235 15.86 15.23 -22.41
N GLU A 236 15.24 15.50 -23.57
CA GLU A 236 15.87 15.23 -24.89
C GLU A 236 16.04 16.44 -25.83
N ILE A 237 15.47 17.63 -25.54
CA ILE A 237 15.52 18.80 -26.44
C ILE A 237 16.09 20.05 -25.74
N PRO A 238 17.11 20.74 -26.31
CA PRO A 238 17.69 21.94 -25.73
C PRO A 238 16.79 23.18 -25.89
N PHE A 239 16.68 23.94 -24.80
CA PHE A 239 15.86 25.14 -24.66
C PHE A 239 16.17 26.26 -25.69
N LYS A 240 15.11 26.97 -26.13
CA LYS A 240 15.18 28.22 -26.89
C LYS A 240 14.03 29.15 -26.46
N MET A 241 14.33 30.42 -26.19
CA MET A 241 13.31 31.45 -25.99
C MET A 241 12.67 31.86 -27.32
N GLY A 242 11.37 32.14 -27.29
CA GLY A 242 10.62 32.74 -28.39
C GLY A 242 10.69 34.27 -28.41
N ASN A 243 9.90 34.88 -29.30
CA ASN A 243 9.63 36.32 -29.27
C ASN A 243 8.54 36.62 -28.23
N THR A 244 8.53 37.84 -27.67
CA THR A 244 7.48 38.28 -26.75
C THR A 244 6.08 38.14 -27.36
N HIS A 245 5.18 37.43 -26.68
CA HIS A 245 3.80 37.23 -27.09
C HIS A 245 3.05 38.58 -27.19
N SER A 246 2.19 38.74 -28.19
CA SER A 246 1.45 39.99 -28.44
C SER A 246 0.58 40.41 -27.24
N GLY A 247 0.04 39.43 -26.49
CA GLY A 247 -0.66 39.66 -25.23
C GLY A 247 0.20 40.38 -24.18
N TRP A 248 1.49 40.01 -24.05
CA TRP A 248 2.41 40.71 -23.14
C TRP A 248 2.66 42.16 -23.58
N ILE A 249 2.81 42.40 -24.88
CA ILE A 249 2.95 43.77 -25.42
C ILE A 249 1.68 44.60 -25.14
N LYS A 250 0.48 44.01 -25.27
CA LYS A 250 -0.81 44.65 -24.94
C LYS A 250 -0.90 44.96 -23.44
N ILE A 251 -0.45 44.06 -22.57
CA ILE A 251 -0.41 44.23 -21.12
C ILE A 251 0.57 45.34 -20.71
N GLU A 252 1.83 45.28 -21.13
CA GLU A 252 2.88 46.21 -20.69
C GLU A 252 2.55 47.67 -21.07
N ASN A 253 1.99 47.89 -22.26
CA ASN A 253 1.54 49.22 -22.71
C ASN A 253 0.33 49.76 -21.92
N ASN A 254 -0.42 48.90 -21.23
CA ASN A 254 -1.65 49.26 -20.51
C ASN A 254 -1.60 48.90 -19.02
N LYS A 255 -0.42 48.60 -18.46
CA LYS A 255 -0.27 48.06 -17.10
C LYS A 255 -0.87 48.95 -16.00
N ASN A 256 -0.90 50.26 -16.19
CA ASN A 256 -1.55 51.20 -15.28
C ASN A 256 -3.10 51.15 -15.33
N ASN A 257 -3.70 50.25 -16.13
CA ASN A 257 -5.14 50.18 -16.40
C ASN A 257 -5.59 48.76 -16.84
N LEU A 258 -5.12 47.71 -16.17
CA LEU A 258 -5.36 46.31 -16.57
C LEU A 258 -6.86 45.94 -16.67
N HIS A 259 -7.71 46.52 -15.82
CA HIS A 259 -9.17 46.34 -15.87
C HIS A 259 -9.83 46.83 -17.17
N ASN A 260 -9.13 47.57 -18.04
CA ASN A 260 -9.63 47.95 -19.37
C ASN A 260 -9.17 47.01 -20.51
N ILE A 261 -8.15 46.17 -20.31
CA ILE A 261 -7.67 45.23 -21.35
C ILE A 261 -8.26 43.83 -21.25
N PHE A 262 -8.55 43.35 -20.04
CA PHE A 262 -9.09 42.00 -19.78
C PHE A 262 -10.62 41.92 -19.87
N LYS A 263 -11.29 42.92 -20.45
CA LYS A 263 -12.76 42.95 -20.55
C LYS A 263 -13.24 41.94 -21.59
N SER A 264 -14.13 41.03 -21.18
CA SER A 264 -14.81 40.06 -22.03
C SER A 264 -15.38 40.73 -23.28
N ARG A 265 -14.82 40.44 -24.47
CA ARG A 265 -15.35 40.94 -25.75
C ARG A 265 -16.27 39.92 -26.43
N ALA A 266 -15.96 38.65 -26.27
CA ALA A 266 -16.81 37.53 -26.62
C ALA A 266 -16.66 36.43 -25.55
N THR A 267 -17.79 35.97 -25.02
CA THR A 267 -17.85 34.89 -24.02
C THR A 267 -19.05 34.01 -24.31
N GLY A 268 -18.81 32.74 -24.66
CA GLY A 268 -19.85 31.72 -24.79
C GLY A 268 -19.90 30.83 -23.54
N TYR A 269 -21.10 30.38 -23.16
CA TYR A 269 -21.27 29.31 -22.16
C TYR A 269 -22.59 28.55 -22.38
N ILE A 270 -22.51 27.22 -22.46
CA ILE A 270 -23.63 26.29 -22.56
C ILE A 270 -23.93 25.73 -21.17
N ALA A 271 -25.02 26.18 -20.57
CA ALA A 271 -25.51 25.65 -19.31
C ALA A 271 -26.23 24.31 -19.49
N GLY A 272 -26.10 23.42 -18.50
CA GLY A 272 -26.83 22.15 -18.47
C GLY A 272 -26.33 21.10 -19.49
N VAL A 273 -25.04 21.14 -19.81
CA VAL A 273 -24.26 19.94 -20.18
C VAL A 273 -24.05 19.11 -18.91
N SER A 274 -24.11 17.79 -19.04
CA SER A 274 -23.90 16.87 -17.90
C SER A 274 -22.41 16.68 -17.65
N PHE A 275 -22.01 16.63 -16.38
CA PHE A 275 -20.65 16.33 -15.94
C PHE A 275 -20.63 14.88 -15.44
N PHE A 276 -19.78 14.04 -16.02
CA PHE A 276 -19.64 12.62 -15.67
C PHE A 276 -18.22 12.32 -15.19
N ASP A 277 -18.10 11.44 -14.19
CA ASP A 277 -16.81 10.88 -13.77
C ASP A 277 -16.17 10.10 -14.94
N TRP A 278 -14.84 10.08 -14.94
CA TRP A 278 -14.04 9.18 -15.75
C TRP A 278 -14.37 7.72 -15.39
N SER A 279 -14.26 6.80 -16.35
CA SER A 279 -14.61 5.39 -16.14
C SER A 279 -14.10 4.51 -17.28
N TYR A 280 -14.50 4.82 -18.51
CA TYR A 280 -14.15 4.05 -19.71
C TYR A 280 -13.03 4.71 -20.50
N GLY A 281 -12.12 5.42 -19.82
CA GLY A 281 -11.25 6.40 -20.46
C GLY A 281 -11.97 7.72 -20.76
N CYS A 282 -11.20 8.70 -21.23
CA CYS A 282 -11.66 10.08 -21.39
C CYS A 282 -12.55 10.27 -22.63
N SER A 283 -12.15 9.74 -23.79
CA SER A 283 -12.87 9.94 -25.06
C SER A 283 -14.28 9.34 -25.05
N PRO A 284 -14.54 8.13 -24.50
CA PRO A 284 -15.90 7.64 -24.34
C PRO A 284 -16.73 8.45 -23.33
N THR A 285 -16.08 8.98 -22.28
CA THR A 285 -16.73 9.78 -21.22
C THR A 285 -17.16 11.16 -21.71
N ALA A 286 -16.26 11.94 -22.32
CA ALA A 286 -16.59 13.24 -22.89
C ALA A 286 -17.55 13.12 -24.09
N SER A 287 -17.46 12.04 -24.89
CA SER A 287 -18.47 11.75 -25.92
C SER A 287 -19.85 11.47 -25.34
N ALA A 288 -19.94 10.79 -24.20
CA ALA A 288 -21.22 10.49 -23.55
C ALA A 288 -21.88 11.73 -22.90
N MET A 289 -21.11 12.64 -22.32
CA MET A 289 -21.63 13.93 -21.81
C MET A 289 -22.35 14.73 -22.92
N ILE A 290 -21.83 14.69 -24.14
CA ILE A 290 -22.44 15.32 -25.33
C ILE A 290 -23.72 14.57 -25.72
N PHE A 291 -23.72 13.24 -25.66
CA PHE A 291 -24.86 12.40 -26.01
C PHE A 291 -26.04 12.58 -25.02
N ASP A 292 -25.75 12.63 -23.72
CA ASP A 292 -26.73 12.90 -22.66
C ASP A 292 -27.32 14.32 -22.76
N TYR A 293 -26.53 15.31 -23.18
CA TYR A 293 -27.05 16.64 -23.51
C TYR A 293 -28.07 16.59 -24.68
N TRP A 294 -27.85 15.74 -25.68
CA TRP A 294 -28.73 15.65 -26.85
C TRP A 294 -29.98 14.78 -26.66
N ASP A 295 -29.95 13.80 -25.74
CA ASP A 295 -31.08 12.90 -25.50
C ASP A 295 -32.42 13.64 -25.24
N PRO A 296 -32.56 14.51 -24.21
CA PRO A 296 -33.81 15.25 -23.96
C PRO A 296 -34.09 16.34 -25.00
N ARG A 297 -33.19 16.59 -25.95
CA ARG A 297 -33.28 17.63 -26.99
C ARG A 297 -33.73 17.12 -28.35
N GLY A 298 -34.18 15.87 -28.44
CA GLY A 298 -34.88 15.32 -29.61
C GLY A 298 -34.59 13.85 -29.92
N TYR A 299 -33.69 13.19 -29.18
CA TYR A 299 -33.18 11.87 -29.54
C TYR A 299 -33.50 10.74 -28.53
N ALA A 300 -33.88 11.07 -27.30
CA ALA A 300 -34.74 10.35 -26.32
C ALA A 300 -34.61 8.82 -26.11
N LYS A 301 -33.53 8.17 -26.59
CA LYS A 301 -33.06 6.79 -26.30
C LYS A 301 -31.58 6.62 -26.63
N ILE A 302 -30.74 7.58 -26.24
CA ILE A 302 -29.27 7.45 -26.35
C ILE A 302 -28.71 7.02 -24.99
N THR A 303 -29.18 7.62 -23.89
CA THR A 303 -28.95 7.13 -22.53
C THR A 303 -30.18 6.32 -22.08
N ASP A 304 -30.13 5.00 -22.23
CA ASP A 304 -31.22 4.10 -21.81
C ASP A 304 -31.26 3.91 -20.28
N TYR A 305 -30.09 3.81 -19.64
CA TYR A 305 -29.95 3.67 -18.19
C TYR A 305 -28.57 4.09 -17.69
N TYR A 306 -28.55 4.56 -16.44
CA TYR A 306 -27.33 4.72 -15.67
C TYR A 306 -27.09 3.45 -14.84
N PHE A 307 -25.83 3.08 -14.65
CA PHE A 307 -25.38 1.99 -13.80
C PHE A 307 -24.11 2.41 -13.06
N ASP A 308 -23.89 1.91 -11.85
CA ASP A 308 -22.64 2.17 -11.14
C ASP A 308 -21.57 1.17 -11.61
N ARG A 309 -20.34 1.64 -11.78
CA ARG A 309 -19.21 0.81 -12.22
C ARG A 309 -18.02 0.97 -11.26
N TRP A 310 -17.16 -0.04 -11.29
CA TRP A 310 -15.82 -0.01 -10.75
C TRP A 310 -14.81 0.24 -11.88
N ASP A 311 -14.12 1.37 -11.87
CA ASP A 311 -12.88 1.54 -12.64
C ASP A 311 -11.71 0.91 -11.88
N CYS A 312 -10.86 0.21 -12.61
CA CYS A 312 -9.62 -0.39 -12.13
C CYS A 312 -8.40 0.55 -12.26
N CYS A 313 -8.57 1.71 -12.91
CA CYS A 313 -7.47 2.63 -13.21
C CYS A 313 -7.31 3.73 -12.13
N GLU A 314 -8.42 4.39 -11.74
CA GLU A 314 -8.49 5.28 -10.56
C GLU A 314 -8.89 4.52 -9.28
N ASN A 315 -9.25 3.24 -9.44
CA ASN A 315 -9.64 2.30 -8.38
C ASN A 315 -10.82 2.78 -7.52
N GLU A 316 -11.76 3.57 -8.09
CA GLU A 316 -12.95 4.08 -7.40
C GLU A 316 -14.28 3.53 -7.94
N MET A 317 -15.38 3.84 -7.23
CA MET A 317 -16.73 3.53 -7.71
C MET A 317 -17.24 4.75 -8.45
N ASP A 318 -17.15 4.72 -9.76
CA ASP A 318 -17.78 5.66 -10.67
C ASP A 318 -19.30 5.42 -10.66
N TYR A 319 -20.03 6.33 -10.01
CA TYR A 319 -21.48 6.26 -9.82
C TYR A 319 -22.22 6.93 -10.98
N ASN A 320 -23.43 6.44 -11.29
CA ASN A 320 -24.29 7.01 -12.32
C ASN A 320 -23.62 7.08 -13.72
N ILE A 321 -22.86 6.05 -14.09
CA ILE A 321 -22.24 5.92 -15.43
C ILE A 321 -23.29 5.54 -16.46
N THR A 322 -23.28 6.20 -17.61
CA THR A 322 -24.23 5.95 -18.69
C THR A 322 -23.94 4.62 -19.40
N ASN A 323 -24.97 3.86 -19.81
CA ASN A 323 -24.77 2.70 -20.69
C ASN A 323 -23.96 3.07 -21.94
N VAL A 324 -24.16 4.29 -22.44
CA VAL A 324 -23.53 4.77 -23.67
C VAL A 324 -22.03 4.99 -23.55
N GLN A 325 -21.46 5.28 -22.37
CA GLN A 325 -20.00 5.31 -22.15
C GLN A 325 -19.34 3.97 -22.52
N ARG A 326 -19.94 2.87 -22.06
CA ARG A 326 -19.48 1.50 -22.36
C ARG A 326 -19.60 1.17 -23.84
N GLU A 327 -20.72 1.53 -24.45
CA GLU A 327 -20.98 1.26 -25.88
C GLU A 327 -20.07 2.09 -26.79
N LEU A 328 -19.78 3.34 -26.42
CA LEU A 328 -18.77 4.18 -27.09
C LEU A 328 -17.38 3.57 -26.95
N ALA A 329 -16.96 3.14 -25.76
CA ALA A 329 -15.65 2.50 -25.56
C ALA A 329 -15.46 1.23 -26.41
N ILE A 330 -16.49 0.39 -26.50
CA ILE A 330 -16.48 -0.79 -27.38
C ILE A 330 -16.40 -0.38 -28.86
N ALA A 331 -17.17 0.63 -29.28
CA ALA A 331 -17.21 1.09 -30.66
C ALA A 331 -15.96 1.89 -31.10
N MET A 332 -15.22 2.46 -30.15
CA MET A 332 -13.93 3.15 -30.37
C MET A 332 -12.71 2.23 -30.20
N GLY A 333 -12.90 0.97 -29.77
CA GLY A 333 -11.80 0.03 -29.52
C GLY A 333 -10.89 0.42 -28.34
N THR A 334 -11.42 1.14 -27.35
CA THR A 334 -10.68 1.64 -26.19
C THR A 334 -10.07 0.51 -25.35
N ASP A 335 -8.82 0.67 -24.91
CA ASP A 335 -8.17 -0.26 -23.99
C ASP A 335 -8.77 -0.16 -22.58
N SER A 336 -9.40 -1.26 -22.13
CA SER A 336 -10.02 -1.37 -20.81
C SER A 336 -9.04 -1.41 -19.63
N MET A 337 -7.72 -1.52 -19.87
CA MET A 337 -6.69 -1.52 -18.82
C MET A 337 -5.99 -0.15 -18.64
N THR A 338 -6.17 0.78 -19.58
CA THR A 338 -5.49 2.09 -19.55
C THR A 338 -6.40 3.28 -19.88
N GLY A 339 -7.64 3.04 -20.33
CA GLY A 339 -8.53 4.08 -20.86
C GLY A 339 -8.09 4.64 -22.22
N GLY A 340 -7.03 4.10 -22.82
CA GLY A 340 -6.43 4.61 -24.06
C GLY A 340 -7.35 4.43 -25.27
N THR A 341 -7.73 5.54 -25.91
CA THR A 341 -8.57 5.56 -27.11
C THR A 341 -7.82 6.15 -28.29
N SER A 342 -7.98 5.57 -29.49
CA SER A 342 -7.36 6.08 -30.72
C SER A 342 -8.23 7.14 -31.39
N ILE A 343 -7.59 8.23 -31.80
CA ILE A 343 -8.20 9.45 -32.39
C ILE A 343 -9.09 9.13 -33.60
N GLY A 344 -8.62 8.24 -34.47
CA GLY A 344 -9.33 7.88 -35.70
C GLY A 344 -10.62 7.11 -35.45
N ASP A 345 -10.77 6.56 -34.25
CA ASP A 345 -11.85 5.65 -33.88
C ASP A 345 -12.94 6.37 -33.07
N ILE A 346 -12.67 7.59 -32.55
CA ILE A 346 -13.65 8.43 -31.84
C ILE A 346 -14.85 8.77 -32.74
N ASP A 347 -14.61 9.33 -33.93
CA ASP A 347 -15.67 9.70 -34.88
C ASP A 347 -16.46 8.47 -35.36
N ASN A 348 -15.76 7.38 -35.64
CA ASN A 348 -16.37 6.12 -36.09
C ASN A 348 -17.19 5.47 -34.97
N GLY A 349 -16.71 5.48 -33.74
CA GLY A 349 -17.40 4.96 -32.56
C GLY A 349 -18.65 5.76 -32.23
N GLN A 350 -18.56 7.09 -32.21
CA GLN A 350 -19.73 7.97 -32.05
C GLN A 350 -20.80 7.70 -33.12
N ARG A 351 -20.42 7.64 -34.40
CA ARG A 351 -21.35 7.32 -35.50
C ARG A 351 -21.98 5.94 -35.33
N THR A 352 -21.19 4.93 -34.97
CA THR A 352 -21.65 3.55 -34.80
C THR A 352 -22.71 3.45 -33.70
N VAL A 353 -22.48 4.07 -32.55
CA VAL A 353 -23.45 4.10 -31.45
C VAL A 353 -24.69 4.91 -31.83
N ALA A 354 -24.53 6.14 -32.35
CA ALA A 354 -25.66 7.00 -32.70
C ALA A 354 -26.58 6.40 -33.78
N ILE A 355 -26.03 5.71 -34.78
CA ILE A 355 -26.81 4.99 -35.79
C ILE A 355 -27.55 3.81 -35.17
N SER A 356 -26.92 3.05 -34.27
CA SER A 356 -27.47 1.81 -33.71
C SER A 356 -28.75 2.00 -32.90
N TYR A 357 -28.91 3.12 -32.20
CA TYR A 357 -30.02 3.33 -31.26
C TYR A 357 -31.27 3.96 -31.89
N ASN A 358 -31.13 4.91 -32.82
CA ASN A 358 -32.27 5.61 -33.44
C ASN A 358 -32.11 5.96 -34.93
N GLY A 359 -31.07 5.45 -35.62
CA GLY A 359 -30.83 5.79 -37.02
C GLY A 359 -30.44 7.25 -37.24
N TYR A 360 -29.63 7.80 -36.33
CA TYR A 360 -29.21 9.21 -36.31
C TYR A 360 -28.55 9.64 -37.63
N THR A 361 -29.15 10.63 -38.31
CA THR A 361 -28.67 11.14 -39.63
C THR A 361 -27.93 12.48 -39.55
N GLY A 362 -27.94 13.15 -38.39
CA GLY A 362 -27.01 14.23 -38.11
C GLY A 362 -25.58 13.69 -37.95
N SER A 363 -24.60 14.57 -37.91
CA SER A 363 -23.26 14.20 -37.47
C SER A 363 -23.03 14.69 -36.04
N THR A 364 -22.79 13.76 -35.11
CA THR A 364 -22.20 14.10 -33.78
C THR A 364 -20.83 14.76 -33.95
N SER A 365 -20.19 14.46 -35.08
CA SER A 365 -18.87 14.94 -35.42
C SER A 365 -18.84 16.46 -35.59
N THR A 366 -18.10 17.07 -34.67
CA THR A 366 -16.75 17.57 -35.00
C THR A 366 -16.09 16.77 -36.14
N THR A 367 -16.54 16.99 -37.39
CA THR A 367 -15.98 16.37 -38.61
C THR A 367 -14.50 16.73 -38.72
N GLY A 368 -13.63 15.73 -38.63
CA GLY A 368 -12.19 15.92 -38.59
C GLY A 368 -11.68 16.13 -37.15
N PRO A 369 -10.57 15.45 -36.76
CA PRO A 369 -10.07 15.45 -35.40
C PRO A 369 -9.66 16.85 -34.92
N GLN A 370 -10.31 17.31 -33.85
CA GLN A 370 -9.79 18.44 -33.08
C GLN A 370 -8.42 18.06 -32.49
N GLY A 371 -7.51 19.02 -32.39
CA GLY A 371 -6.15 18.78 -31.87
C GLY A 371 -5.18 18.07 -32.84
N ASN A 372 -5.58 17.65 -34.04
CA ASN A 372 -4.66 16.98 -34.97
C ASN A 372 -3.48 17.90 -35.37
N ILE A 373 -2.27 17.34 -35.29
CA ILE A 373 -0.96 17.94 -35.64
C ILE A 373 -0.90 18.72 -36.97
N SER A 374 -1.84 18.52 -37.89
CA SER A 374 -1.90 19.19 -39.19
C SER A 374 -2.68 20.51 -39.19
N TYR A 375 -3.59 20.71 -38.22
CA TYR A 375 -4.56 21.81 -38.20
C TYR A 375 -4.86 22.42 -36.82
N GLY A 376 -4.46 21.77 -35.73
CA GLY A 376 -4.66 22.26 -34.36
C GLY A 376 -6.12 22.52 -33.98
N TRP A 377 -6.31 23.43 -33.03
CA TRP A 377 -7.62 23.75 -32.46
C TRP A 377 -8.28 24.91 -33.18
N GLN A 378 -9.20 24.61 -34.10
CA GLN A 378 -9.89 25.61 -34.90
C GLN A 378 -10.84 26.45 -34.04
N TRP A 379 -10.36 27.60 -33.57
CA TRP A 379 -11.10 28.46 -32.64
C TRP A 379 -12.45 28.89 -33.18
N ASP A 380 -12.50 29.39 -34.42
CA ASP A 380 -13.73 29.88 -35.06
C ASP A 380 -14.81 28.79 -35.17
N ARG A 381 -14.38 27.52 -35.27
CA ARG A 381 -15.26 26.36 -35.20
C ARG A 381 -15.78 26.17 -33.78
N LEU A 382 -14.89 26.03 -32.79
CA LEU A 382 -15.25 25.80 -31.40
C LEU A 382 -16.18 26.89 -30.85
N THR A 383 -15.91 28.16 -31.16
CA THR A 383 -16.80 29.27 -30.80
C THR A 383 -18.12 29.22 -31.58
N GLY A 384 -18.10 28.83 -32.85
CA GLY A 384 -19.31 28.69 -33.68
C GLY A 384 -20.26 27.57 -33.23
N GLU A 385 -19.73 26.43 -32.79
CA GLU A 385 -20.53 25.36 -32.16
C GLU A 385 -21.13 25.88 -30.83
N ILE A 386 -20.31 26.52 -29.99
CA ILE A 386 -20.74 27.03 -28.67
C ILE A 386 -21.80 28.12 -28.79
N ASP A 387 -21.62 29.10 -29.68
CA ASP A 387 -22.59 30.17 -29.98
C ASP A 387 -23.88 29.62 -30.62
N GLY A 388 -23.79 28.49 -31.32
CA GLY A 388 -24.94 27.73 -31.81
C GLY A 388 -25.70 26.96 -30.73
N GLY A 389 -25.11 26.79 -29.54
CA GLY A 389 -25.67 25.99 -28.43
C GLY A 389 -25.29 24.51 -28.46
N PHE A 390 -24.21 24.14 -29.16
CA PHE A 390 -23.70 22.77 -29.31
C PHE A 390 -22.41 22.60 -28.48
N PRO A 391 -22.39 21.74 -27.43
CA PRO A 391 -21.14 21.36 -26.76
C PRO A 391 -20.33 20.46 -27.69
N CYS A 392 -19.00 20.60 -27.70
CA CYS A 392 -18.13 19.85 -28.61
C CYS A 392 -17.04 19.05 -27.89
N HIS A 393 -16.66 17.93 -28.50
CA HIS A 393 -15.62 17.03 -28.02
C HIS A 393 -14.25 17.67 -28.23
N PHE A 394 -13.43 17.68 -27.18
CA PHE A 394 -12.16 18.41 -27.14
C PHE A 394 -11.03 17.45 -26.77
N ASP A 395 -10.45 16.81 -27.81
CA ASP A 395 -9.43 15.77 -27.68
C ASP A 395 -8.01 16.34 -27.62
N VAL A 396 -7.34 16.32 -26.46
CA VAL A 396 -5.97 16.86 -26.30
C VAL A 396 -4.95 15.87 -26.86
N LEU A 397 -4.48 16.12 -28.08
CA LEU A 397 -3.69 15.16 -28.85
C LEU A 397 -2.18 15.45 -28.89
N HIS A 398 -1.41 14.35 -28.91
CA HIS A 398 -0.04 14.25 -29.40
C HIS A 398 0.94 15.35 -28.94
N TYR A 399 1.60 15.10 -27.82
CA TYR A 399 2.98 15.60 -27.63
C TYR A 399 4.04 14.49 -27.64
N TRP A 400 3.64 13.21 -27.63
CA TRP A 400 4.52 12.09 -27.32
C TRP A 400 4.78 11.22 -28.56
N SER A 401 5.90 11.49 -29.24
CA SER A 401 6.51 10.67 -30.29
C SER A 401 7.64 9.76 -29.74
N VAL A 402 7.48 8.44 -29.80
CA VAL A 402 8.45 7.45 -29.25
C VAL A 402 9.90 7.76 -29.69
N PRO A 403 10.93 7.88 -28.82
CA PRO A 403 11.05 8.03 -27.36
C PRO A 403 9.81 8.12 -26.48
N HIS A 404 9.04 9.21 -26.63
CA HIS A 404 7.92 9.57 -25.78
C HIS A 404 6.70 8.61 -25.85
N GLN A 405 6.40 7.95 -24.73
CA GLN A 405 5.08 7.75 -24.11
C GLN A 405 5.26 8.08 -22.61
N ASP A 406 4.42 8.84 -21.89
CA ASP A 406 3.01 9.18 -22.08
C ASP A 406 2.72 10.71 -22.00
N TYR A 407 1.94 11.25 -22.95
CA TYR A 407 0.63 11.81 -22.57
C TYR A 407 -0.42 10.83 -23.03
N ILE A 408 -1.30 10.46 -22.09
CA ILE A 408 -2.62 9.97 -22.45
C ILE A 408 -3.31 11.12 -23.18
N GLY A 409 -3.77 10.90 -24.41
CA GLY A 409 -4.56 11.90 -25.12
C GLY A 409 -5.85 12.15 -24.36
N HIS A 410 -5.99 13.29 -23.70
CA HIS A 410 -7.07 13.53 -22.75
C HIS A 410 -8.25 14.24 -23.41
N SER A 411 -9.42 13.60 -23.44
CA SER A 411 -10.64 14.16 -24.01
C SER A 411 -11.53 14.80 -22.95
N VAL A 412 -11.94 16.04 -23.19
CA VAL A 412 -12.84 16.82 -22.34
C VAL A 412 -14.01 17.37 -23.16
N VAL A 413 -15.00 17.98 -22.51
CA VAL A 413 -16.08 18.69 -23.22
C VAL A 413 -15.84 20.20 -23.15
N ALA A 414 -15.70 20.84 -24.31
CA ALA A 414 -15.70 22.29 -24.38
C ALA A 414 -17.14 22.82 -24.26
N VAL A 415 -17.39 23.62 -23.22
CA VAL A 415 -18.73 24.15 -22.88
C VAL A 415 -18.80 25.67 -22.84
N GLY A 416 -17.67 26.36 -22.95
CA GLY A 416 -17.63 27.81 -23.02
C GLY A 416 -16.27 28.33 -23.43
N TYR A 417 -16.15 29.65 -23.58
CA TYR A 417 -14.88 30.30 -23.89
C TYR A 417 -14.85 31.75 -23.41
N ASP A 418 -13.64 32.32 -23.27
CA ASP A 418 -13.40 33.74 -23.08
C ASP A 418 -12.36 34.25 -24.09
N ASN A 419 -12.59 35.44 -24.63
CA ASN A 419 -11.62 36.16 -25.44
C ASN A 419 -11.75 37.68 -25.22
N ASP A 420 -10.73 38.23 -24.59
CA ASP A 420 -10.50 39.67 -24.39
C ASP A 420 -9.43 40.23 -25.36
N GLY A 421 -8.86 39.38 -26.20
CA GLY A 421 -7.78 39.69 -27.13
C GLY A 421 -6.41 39.89 -26.47
N THR A 422 -6.17 39.32 -25.30
CA THR A 422 -4.84 39.13 -24.68
C THR A 422 -4.44 37.65 -24.73
N ASP A 423 -5.46 36.79 -24.56
CA ASP A 423 -5.42 35.34 -24.52
C ASP A 423 -6.78 34.78 -25.03
N SER A 424 -6.81 33.50 -25.38
CA SER A 424 -7.99 32.78 -25.88
C SER A 424 -8.18 31.54 -25.01
N LEU A 425 -9.19 31.55 -24.15
CA LEU A 425 -9.40 30.51 -23.15
C LEU A 425 -10.63 29.67 -23.47
N VAL A 426 -10.57 28.36 -23.31
CA VAL A 426 -11.76 27.49 -23.33
C VAL A 426 -12.08 27.01 -21.94
N ARG A 427 -13.36 27.13 -21.59
CA ARG A 427 -13.95 26.53 -20.40
C ARG A 427 -14.30 25.09 -20.73
N VAL A 428 -13.64 24.17 -20.05
CA VAL A 428 -13.87 22.74 -20.20
C VAL A 428 -14.67 22.19 -19.02
N HIS A 429 -15.41 21.12 -19.26
CA HIS A 429 -15.60 20.08 -18.26
C HIS A 429 -14.54 19.01 -18.54
N ASP A 430 -13.44 19.08 -17.79
CA ASP A 430 -12.52 17.94 -17.67
C ASP A 430 -13.20 16.78 -16.92
N THR A 431 -12.57 15.61 -16.89
CA THR A 431 -13.16 14.42 -16.24
C THR A 431 -12.62 14.18 -14.82
N TRP A 432 -11.97 15.17 -14.21
CA TRP A 432 -11.09 14.99 -13.05
C TRP A 432 -11.20 16.08 -11.95
N SER A 433 -11.91 17.18 -12.20
CA SER A 433 -11.95 18.37 -11.34
C SER A 433 -13.37 18.94 -11.16
N PHE A 434 -13.62 19.47 -9.96
CA PHE A 434 -14.82 20.28 -9.67
C PHE A 434 -14.55 21.80 -9.73
N SER A 435 -13.37 22.18 -10.20
CA SER A 435 -13.12 23.56 -10.61
C SER A 435 -13.89 23.89 -11.90
N GLU A 436 -13.99 25.17 -12.25
CA GLU A 436 -14.50 25.59 -13.57
C GLU A 436 -13.36 26.19 -14.39
N PRO A 437 -12.40 25.37 -14.86
CA PRO A 437 -11.15 25.86 -15.41
C PRO A 437 -11.37 26.46 -16.80
N TYR A 438 -10.76 27.63 -17.00
CA TYR A 438 -10.52 28.20 -18.31
C TYR A 438 -9.06 27.92 -18.67
N TRP A 439 -8.84 26.85 -19.41
CA TRP A 439 -7.52 26.51 -19.94
C TRP A 439 -7.19 27.46 -21.09
N SER A 440 -5.99 28.04 -21.06
CA SER A 440 -5.48 28.83 -22.18
C SER A 440 -5.19 27.90 -23.35
N LEU A 441 -5.80 28.17 -24.51
CA LEU A 441 -5.75 27.22 -25.61
C LEU A 441 -4.61 27.46 -26.58
N TYR A 442 -4.17 26.32 -27.12
CA TYR A 442 -3.40 26.22 -28.34
C TYR A 442 -4.21 26.59 -29.61
N THR A 443 -4.80 27.78 -29.66
CA THR A 443 -5.77 28.13 -30.70
C THR A 443 -5.14 28.28 -32.08
N TYR A 444 -5.48 27.39 -33.01
CA TYR A 444 -5.35 27.64 -34.45
C TYR A 444 -6.46 28.62 -34.89
N HIS A 445 -6.27 29.90 -34.55
CA HIS A 445 -7.13 31.02 -34.96
C HIS A 445 -6.32 31.91 -35.89
N ASN A 446 -6.45 31.71 -37.19
CA ASN A 446 -5.47 32.20 -38.16
C ASN A 446 -3.99 31.68 -37.88
N SER A 447 -3.52 31.27 -36.64
CA SER A 447 -2.61 30.13 -36.17
C SER A 447 -1.72 30.29 -34.83
N ILE A 448 -1.98 29.70 -33.60
CA ILE A 448 -1.04 29.67 -32.38
C ILE A 448 -1.24 28.52 -31.26
N TYR A 449 -0.48 28.47 -30.10
CA TYR A 449 -0.22 27.28 -29.16
C TYR A 449 0.11 27.52 -27.59
N SER A 450 -0.46 26.82 -26.52
CA SER A 450 -0.03 26.58 -25.04
C SER A 450 -1.09 25.81 -24.10
N TYR A 451 -1.01 25.19 -22.85
CA TYR A 451 -0.02 24.45 -21.90
C TYR A 451 -0.43 24.07 -20.34
N HIS A 452 -0.32 22.81 -19.72
CA HIS A 452 0.03 22.44 -18.23
C HIS A 452 -0.62 21.15 -17.38
N TYR A 453 -0.21 20.67 -16.11
CA TYR A 453 0.21 19.25 -15.53
C TYR A 453 -0.21 18.69 -13.97
N PHE A 454 -0.26 17.35 -13.43
CA PHE A 454 -0.86 16.73 -12.06
C PHE A 454 -0.41 15.20 -11.28
N THR A 455 -0.26 14.49 -9.94
CA THR A 455 -0.57 14.12 -8.25
C THR A 455 -1.82 13.31 -7.43
N ASN A 456 -2.07 12.21 -6.56
CA ASN A 456 -1.85 10.79 -5.85
C ASN A 456 -1.17 10.17 -4.45
N PHE A 457 -1.64 9.04 -3.79
CA PHE A 457 -1.41 8.60 -2.31
C PHE A 457 -1.01 7.08 -1.86
N ARG A 458 -0.76 6.66 -0.54
CA ARG A 458 -0.09 5.35 0.02
C ARG A 458 -0.28 4.80 1.54
N PRO A 459 -0.22 3.45 1.92
CA PRO A 459 -0.11 2.82 3.31
C PRO A 459 0.79 1.50 3.51
N ALA A 460 0.85 0.84 4.71
CA ALA A 460 1.68 -0.38 5.03
C ALA A 460 0.99 -1.50 5.89
N GLY A 461 1.51 -2.76 5.90
CA GLY A 461 0.83 -3.91 6.54
C GLY A 461 1.66 -5.07 7.13
N GLY A 462 1.19 -5.62 8.25
CA GLY A 462 1.55 -6.94 8.81
C GLY A 462 2.97 -7.10 9.36
N ASP A 463 3.22 -6.64 10.60
CA ASP A 463 4.47 -6.80 11.39
C ASP A 463 5.76 -7.03 10.58
N ILE A 464 6.12 -6.03 9.79
CA ILE A 464 7.43 -5.89 9.16
C ILE A 464 8.19 -4.83 9.95
N SER A 465 9.10 -5.21 10.85
CA SER A 465 10.00 -4.23 11.48
C SER A 465 11.06 -3.83 10.45
N LEU A 466 10.70 -2.89 9.58
CA LEU A 466 11.54 -2.37 8.51
C LEU A 466 11.76 -0.87 8.69
N THR A 467 12.90 -0.50 9.27
CA THR A 467 13.45 0.86 9.16
C THR A 467 14.06 1.06 7.76
N GLY A 468 13.23 0.95 6.72
CA GLY A 468 13.64 1.01 5.32
C GLY A 468 12.45 0.85 4.37
N ARG A 469 12.27 1.83 3.48
CA ARG A 469 11.19 1.86 2.48
C ARG A 469 11.09 0.57 1.65
N PHE A 470 9.90 -0.02 1.62
CA PHE A 470 9.35 -0.58 0.38
C PHE A 470 8.34 0.38 -0.23
N ALA A 471 8.22 0.35 -1.54
CA ALA A 471 7.45 1.31 -2.32
C ALA A 471 6.73 0.61 -3.50
N ASP A 472 5.68 1.27 -3.98
CA ASP A 472 5.12 1.14 -5.34
C ASP A 472 4.25 -0.09 -5.68
N ILE A 473 3.71 -0.85 -4.72
CA ILE A 473 2.58 -1.76 -4.98
C ILE A 473 1.56 -1.71 -3.83
N MET A 474 0.32 -1.28 -4.12
CA MET A 474 -0.81 -1.38 -3.19
C MET A 474 -1.88 -2.37 -3.66
N ASP A 475 -2.03 -2.55 -4.98
CA ASP A 475 -2.84 -3.62 -5.57
C ASP A 475 -2.42 -4.99 -5.02
N GLY A 476 -3.35 -5.66 -4.33
CA GLY A 476 -3.13 -6.97 -3.74
C GLY A 476 -2.56 -7.01 -2.31
N SER A 477 -2.43 -5.88 -1.61
CA SER A 477 -1.94 -5.84 -0.21
C SER A 477 -2.78 -6.70 0.75
N LYS A 478 -2.13 -7.54 1.57
CA LYS A 478 -2.77 -8.61 2.36
C LYS A 478 -2.56 -8.43 3.87
N PHE A 479 -3.65 -8.50 4.64
CA PHE A 479 -3.67 -8.17 6.06
C PHE A 479 -4.40 -9.23 6.89
N LEU A 480 -3.90 -9.55 8.08
CA LEU A 480 -4.42 -10.61 8.93
C LEU A 480 -5.47 -10.07 9.92
N SER A 481 -6.70 -10.58 9.82
CA SER A 481 -7.84 -10.20 10.65
C SER A 481 -7.55 -10.40 12.15
N GLY A 482 -7.95 -9.42 12.98
CA GLY A 482 -7.70 -9.41 14.42
C GLY A 482 -6.26 -9.09 14.84
N LYS A 483 -5.33 -8.88 13.90
CA LYS A 483 -3.96 -8.41 14.18
C LYS A 483 -3.82 -6.91 13.95
N ASN A 484 -2.69 -6.37 14.37
CA ASN A 484 -2.34 -4.98 14.15
C ASN A 484 -1.65 -4.80 12.79
N GLY A 485 -1.87 -3.66 12.15
CA GLY A 485 -1.05 -3.11 11.08
C GLY A 485 -0.73 -1.66 11.37
N ASN A 486 0.26 -1.11 10.67
CA ASN A 486 0.72 0.25 10.89
C ASN A 486 0.31 1.17 9.73
N VAL A 487 -0.57 2.13 10.03
CA VAL A 487 -1.03 3.14 9.08
C VAL A 487 -0.04 4.31 9.16
N VAL A 488 0.94 4.28 8.27
CA VAL A 488 1.90 5.38 8.06
C VAL A 488 1.20 6.48 7.26
N PHE A 489 1.47 7.73 7.61
CA PHE A 489 1.09 8.89 6.81
C PHE A 489 2.33 9.39 6.07
N ASP A 490 2.41 9.10 4.78
CA ASP A 490 3.21 9.92 3.88
C ASP A 490 2.46 11.24 3.66
N ASP A 491 3.22 12.33 3.54
CA ASP A 491 2.83 13.51 2.79
C ASP A 491 1.71 14.30 3.49
N MET A 492 1.95 14.60 4.78
CA MET A 492 0.91 15.10 5.68
C MET A 492 1.00 16.60 6.01
N SER A 493 -0.17 17.21 6.16
CA SER A 493 -0.37 18.66 6.02
C SER A 493 -0.08 19.45 7.30
N VAL A 494 0.63 20.60 7.24
CA VAL A 494 1.21 21.23 8.45
C VAL A 494 0.19 21.90 9.40
N SER A 495 -1.03 22.21 8.95
CA SER A 495 -2.15 22.55 9.85
C SER A 495 -2.86 21.32 10.41
N ALA A 496 -2.61 20.11 9.87
CA ALA A 496 -3.20 18.89 10.39
C ALA A 496 -2.91 18.77 11.89
N SER A 497 -3.93 18.38 12.65
CA SER A 497 -3.90 18.31 14.10
C SER A 497 -4.54 17.03 14.64
N TYR A 498 -5.44 16.40 13.87
CA TYR A 498 -5.83 15.00 14.07
C TYR A 498 -6.41 14.40 12.77
N ILE A 499 -6.44 13.08 12.62
CA ILE A 499 -7.12 12.36 11.54
C ILE A 499 -8.28 11.54 12.12
N LYS A 500 -9.42 11.49 11.43
CA LYS A 500 -10.42 10.44 11.60
C LYS A 500 -10.19 9.37 10.54
N LEU A 501 -9.82 8.18 10.96
CA LEU A 501 -9.72 7.01 10.09
C LEU A 501 -11.04 6.24 10.11
N TYR A 502 -11.46 5.75 8.95
CA TYR A 502 -12.61 4.88 8.77
C TYR A 502 -12.22 3.68 7.90
N TYR A 503 -12.96 2.58 8.04
CA TYR A 503 -13.00 1.54 7.02
C TYR A 503 -14.42 1.32 6.48
N SER A 504 -14.50 0.70 5.32
CA SER A 504 -15.72 0.06 4.82
C SER A 504 -15.38 -1.28 4.18
N ASN A 505 -16.35 -2.19 4.23
CA ASN A 505 -16.32 -3.51 3.59
C ASN A 505 -17.33 -3.58 2.41
N ASP A 506 -17.86 -2.42 2.00
CA ASP A 506 -19.02 -2.25 1.11
C ASP A 506 -18.98 -0.89 0.37
N ASN A 507 -17.80 -0.48 -0.09
CA ASN A 507 -17.57 0.68 -0.97
C ASN A 507 -18.06 2.03 -0.36
N PHE A 508 -17.97 2.14 0.96
CA PHE A 508 -18.49 3.24 1.79
C PHE A 508 -20.01 3.45 1.65
N GLN A 509 -20.77 2.36 1.54
CA GLN A 509 -22.19 2.36 1.89
C GLN A 509 -22.35 2.41 3.43
N HIS A 510 -21.53 1.68 4.18
CA HIS A 510 -21.40 1.80 5.63
C HIS A 510 -19.96 2.09 6.05
N THR A 511 -19.70 3.31 6.53
CA THR A 511 -18.43 3.70 7.17
C THR A 511 -18.39 3.27 8.63
N THR A 512 -17.37 2.50 9.00
CA THR A 512 -17.02 2.24 10.41
C THR A 512 -15.84 3.11 10.80
N LEU A 513 -16.00 3.95 11.82
CA LEU A 513 -14.89 4.76 12.36
C LEU A 513 -13.87 3.82 13.03
N ILE A 514 -12.62 3.84 12.56
CA ILE A 514 -11.48 3.18 13.21
C ILE A 514 -11.11 3.98 14.47
N ASN A 515 -10.84 5.27 14.29
CA ASN A 515 -10.44 6.19 15.35
C ASN A 515 -10.72 7.63 14.90
N GLY A 516 -11.19 8.47 15.81
CA GLY A 516 -11.58 9.85 15.53
C GLY A 516 -10.53 10.92 15.86
N THR A 517 -9.38 10.54 16.42
CA THR A 517 -8.33 11.44 16.90
C THR A 517 -6.94 10.82 16.74
N VAL A 518 -6.62 10.36 15.53
CA VAL A 518 -5.28 9.88 15.16
C VAL A 518 -4.34 11.07 15.00
N ASP A 519 -3.06 10.94 15.32
CA ASP A 519 -2.07 12.00 15.09
C ASP A 519 -1.57 11.97 13.64
N PRO A 520 -1.71 13.04 12.85
CA PRO A 520 -1.25 13.09 11.46
C PRO A 520 0.25 12.88 11.27
N PHE A 521 1.08 13.17 12.28
CA PHE A 521 2.54 13.06 12.18
C PHE A 521 3.10 11.83 12.93
N SER A 522 2.22 10.89 13.30
CA SER A 522 2.61 9.64 13.95
C SER A 522 1.92 8.43 13.31
N ASP A 523 2.74 7.41 13.04
CA ASP A 523 2.33 6.03 12.76
C ASP A 523 1.13 5.56 13.61
N TYR A 524 0.04 5.16 12.95
CA TYR A 524 -1.17 4.72 13.63
C TYR A 524 -1.36 3.19 13.59
N LEU A 525 -1.19 2.57 14.76
CA LEU A 525 -1.41 1.15 14.95
C LEU A 525 -2.92 0.80 14.94
N TRP A 526 -3.38 0.16 13.87
CA TRP A 526 -4.77 -0.26 13.69
C TRP A 526 -4.92 -1.77 13.82
N GLN A 527 -5.79 -2.24 14.73
CA GLN A 527 -6.23 -3.64 14.76
C GLN A 527 -7.31 -3.89 13.69
N PHE A 528 -7.02 -4.73 12.69
CA PHE A 528 -7.97 -5.11 11.65
C PHE A 528 -9.18 -5.85 12.26
N PRO A 529 -10.42 -5.58 11.79
CA PRO A 529 -11.62 -6.16 12.36
C PRO A 529 -11.66 -7.68 12.16
N ASP A 530 -12.44 -8.36 13.01
CA ASP A 530 -12.89 -9.73 12.72
C ASP A 530 -13.83 -9.70 11.50
N ILE A 531 -13.50 -10.48 10.48
CA ILE A 531 -14.28 -10.61 9.24
C ILE A 531 -15.21 -11.83 9.23
N SER A 532 -15.25 -12.61 10.32
CA SER A 532 -16.11 -13.80 10.48
C SER A 532 -17.58 -13.50 10.14
N PRO A 533 -18.26 -14.35 9.35
CA PRO A 533 -17.85 -15.69 8.92
C PRO A 533 -16.93 -15.75 7.69
N ASP A 534 -16.65 -14.65 7.02
CA ASP A 534 -15.89 -14.65 5.75
C ASP A 534 -14.41 -15.02 5.98
N THR A 535 -13.77 -15.72 5.04
CA THR A 535 -12.33 -16.05 5.10
C THR A 535 -11.43 -14.96 4.52
N THR A 536 -11.98 -14.15 3.61
CA THR A 536 -11.29 -13.08 2.89
C THR A 536 -12.31 -11.96 2.65
N LYS A 537 -11.94 -10.72 2.90
CA LYS A 537 -12.80 -9.55 2.76
C LYS A 537 -11.99 -8.37 2.26
N SER A 538 -12.34 -7.89 1.07
CA SER A 538 -11.80 -6.63 0.55
C SER A 538 -12.33 -5.48 1.40
N MET A 539 -11.43 -4.57 1.77
CA MET A 539 -11.69 -3.46 2.67
C MET A 539 -11.01 -2.20 2.13
N ARG A 540 -11.62 -1.04 2.36
CA ARG A 540 -11.06 0.26 1.96
C ARG A 540 -10.95 1.16 3.17
N MET A 541 -9.85 1.91 3.25
CA MET A 541 -9.72 2.98 4.23
C MET A 541 -10.30 4.26 3.66
N LYS A 542 -10.94 5.06 4.52
CA LYS A 542 -11.11 6.49 4.26
C LYS A 542 -10.38 7.25 5.37
N LEU A 543 -9.52 8.18 5.02
CA LEU A 543 -8.91 9.12 5.95
C LEU A 543 -9.54 10.50 5.81
N GLU A 544 -9.86 11.08 6.95
CA GLU A 544 -10.35 12.44 7.08
C GLU A 544 -9.35 13.17 7.98
N VAL A 545 -8.35 13.84 7.40
CA VAL A 545 -7.47 14.73 8.17
C VAL A 545 -8.29 15.92 8.68
N TYR A 546 -7.94 16.49 9.83
CA TYR A 546 -8.55 17.68 10.45
C TYR A 546 -7.48 18.56 11.09
N ASN A 547 -7.72 19.87 11.19
CA ASN A 547 -6.92 20.81 11.96
C ASN A 547 -7.53 21.14 13.34
N SER A 548 -6.78 21.91 14.13
CA SER A 548 -7.13 22.36 15.49
C SER A 548 -8.52 23.02 15.65
N SER A 549 -9.06 23.61 14.59
CA SER A 549 -10.41 24.20 14.54
C SER A 549 -11.55 23.17 14.43
N ASN A 550 -11.26 21.86 14.43
CA ASN A 550 -12.20 20.76 14.17
C ASN A 550 -12.78 20.79 12.72
N THR A 551 -12.00 21.36 11.81
CA THR A 551 -12.26 21.51 10.36
C THR A 551 -11.36 20.39 9.70
N LEU A 552 -11.64 19.87 8.47
CA LEU A 552 -11.37 18.51 7.86
C LEU A 552 -10.39 18.33 6.59
N ILE A 553 -9.12 18.79 6.57
CA ILE A 553 -8.21 19.15 5.41
C ILE A 553 -8.70 18.88 3.96
N SER A 554 -7.97 18.06 3.18
CA SER A 554 -8.06 17.75 1.75
C SER A 554 -9.09 16.64 1.46
N SER A 555 -8.76 15.62 0.67
CA SER A 555 -9.36 14.28 0.71
C SER A 555 -8.29 13.25 0.44
N ASP A 556 -8.51 11.99 0.83
CA ASP A 556 -7.98 10.90 0.04
C ASP A 556 -8.72 10.86 -1.31
N GLY A 557 -7.96 10.95 -2.41
CA GLY A 557 -8.47 10.79 -3.77
C GLY A 557 -8.31 9.37 -4.33
N THR A 558 -7.63 8.48 -3.60
CA THR A 558 -7.31 7.11 -4.02
C THR A 558 -8.12 6.09 -3.23
N PHE A 559 -8.89 5.24 -3.91
CA PHE A 559 -9.88 4.34 -3.29
C PHE A 559 -9.38 2.90 -3.08
N GLU A 560 -8.07 2.78 -2.84
CA GLU A 560 -7.29 1.55 -2.91
C GLU A 560 -7.78 0.40 -2.00
N VAL A 561 -7.68 -0.83 -2.54
CA VAL A 561 -8.33 -2.02 -1.97
C VAL A 561 -7.35 -2.91 -1.20
N MET A 562 -7.44 -2.83 0.13
CA MET A 562 -6.80 -3.80 1.03
C MET A 562 -7.56 -5.13 1.03
N ASN A 563 -6.86 -6.25 1.20
CA ASN A 563 -7.49 -7.55 1.38
C ASN A 563 -7.20 -8.09 2.79
N VAL A 564 -8.19 -7.95 3.68
CA VAL A 564 -8.15 -8.54 5.03
C VAL A 564 -8.56 -10.00 4.93
N PHE A 565 -7.85 -10.89 5.62
CA PHE A 565 -8.08 -12.33 5.56
C PHE A 565 -7.97 -13.01 6.93
N ARG A 566 -8.58 -14.18 7.07
CA ARG A 566 -8.43 -15.08 8.23
C ARG A 566 -8.29 -16.52 7.78
N LEU A 567 -7.51 -17.29 8.53
CA LEU A 567 -7.30 -18.72 8.29
C LEU A 567 -8.39 -19.53 9.02
N THR A 568 -8.84 -20.65 8.45
CA THR A 568 -9.72 -21.58 9.18
C THR A 568 -8.86 -22.49 10.05
N ASP A 569 -8.50 -22.01 11.25
CA ASP A 569 -7.78 -22.78 12.24
C ASP A 569 -8.74 -23.53 13.19
N THR A 570 -8.60 -24.85 13.26
CA THR A 570 -9.34 -25.73 14.19
C THR A 570 -8.48 -26.24 15.35
N LEU A 571 -7.16 -26.00 15.32
CA LEU A 571 -6.21 -26.26 16.39
C LEU A 571 -6.20 -25.12 17.43
N ASN A 572 -6.58 -23.90 17.02
CA ASN A 572 -6.53 -22.68 17.83
C ASN A 572 -5.11 -22.37 18.31
N PHE A 573 -4.16 -22.40 17.37
CA PHE A 573 -2.83 -21.80 17.53
C PHE A 573 -2.86 -20.35 17.03
N GLY A 574 -3.47 -20.16 15.85
CA GLY A 574 -3.43 -18.92 15.10
C GLY A 574 -2.02 -18.62 14.55
N PRO A 575 -1.93 -17.87 13.45
CA PRO A 575 -0.70 -17.19 13.10
C PRO A 575 -0.37 -16.14 14.17
N LEU A 576 0.85 -16.17 14.73
CA LEU A 576 1.43 -15.09 15.53
C LEU A 576 1.61 -13.85 14.66
N SER A 577 2.31 -14.05 13.55
CA SER A 577 2.83 -13.04 12.65
C SER A 577 2.85 -13.60 11.22
N PHE A 578 2.91 -12.69 10.26
CA PHE A 578 2.80 -12.98 8.84
C PHE A 578 3.67 -11.99 8.08
N PHE A 579 4.40 -12.46 7.06
CA PHE A 579 5.24 -11.63 6.20
C PHE A 579 4.91 -11.91 4.73
N SER A 580 4.44 -10.88 4.02
CA SER A 580 4.16 -10.97 2.58
C SER A 580 5.45 -10.83 1.77
N THR A 581 5.79 -11.84 0.97
CA THR A 581 6.96 -11.80 0.07
C THR A 581 6.63 -11.06 -1.24
N GLN A 582 7.64 -10.48 -1.89
CA GLN A 582 7.47 -9.76 -3.17
C GLN A 582 7.14 -10.68 -4.36
N SER A 583 7.49 -11.97 -4.24
CA SER A 583 7.28 -12.99 -5.27
C SER A 583 7.05 -14.34 -4.60
N GLN A 584 6.61 -15.34 -5.39
CA GLN A 584 6.19 -16.66 -4.89
C GLN A 584 7.32 -17.32 -4.07
N PRO A 585 7.11 -17.56 -2.76
CA PRO A 585 8.08 -18.22 -1.91
C PRO A 585 8.00 -19.74 -2.06
N TYR A 586 9.16 -20.40 -2.07
CA TYR A 586 9.28 -21.85 -2.26
C TYR A 586 9.62 -22.60 -0.98
N SER A 587 10.42 -22.01 -0.10
CA SER A 587 10.81 -22.62 1.18
C SER A 587 11.30 -21.58 2.19
N VAL A 588 11.29 -21.97 3.46
CA VAL A 588 11.90 -21.22 4.56
C VAL A 588 12.82 -22.12 5.37
N THR A 589 14.07 -21.68 5.52
CA THR A 589 15.09 -22.28 6.39
C THR A 589 15.35 -21.33 7.54
N VAL A 590 15.51 -21.85 8.76
CA VAL A 590 15.85 -21.05 9.94
C VAL A 590 17.23 -21.44 10.45
N LYS A 591 18.08 -20.45 10.75
CA LYS A 591 19.36 -20.64 11.44
C LYS A 591 19.46 -19.61 12.57
N ASP A 592 19.71 -20.08 13.78
CA ASP A 592 19.73 -19.28 15.01
C ASP A 592 18.43 -18.47 15.19
N THR A 593 18.48 -17.13 15.14
CA THR A 593 17.28 -16.26 15.16
C THR A 593 16.87 -15.74 13.79
N LEU A 594 17.47 -16.22 12.70
CA LEU A 594 17.21 -15.71 11.34
C LEU A 594 16.40 -16.70 10.50
N ALA A 595 15.30 -16.22 9.91
CA ALA A 595 14.54 -16.91 8.88
C ALA A 595 14.99 -16.44 7.48
N PHE A 596 15.17 -17.39 6.57
CA PHE A 596 15.62 -17.18 5.20
C PHE A 596 14.60 -17.79 4.25
N ILE A 597 13.94 -16.95 3.45
CA ILE A 597 12.85 -17.35 2.55
C ILE A 597 13.35 -17.30 1.10
N CYS A 598 13.45 -18.46 0.45
CA CYS A 598 13.81 -18.52 -0.98
C CYS A 598 12.56 -18.32 -1.84
N ARG A 599 12.64 -17.45 -2.85
CA ARG A 599 11.49 -17.07 -3.70
C ARG A 599 11.83 -16.95 -5.19
N SER A 600 10.78 -16.90 -6.01
CA SER A 600 10.90 -16.86 -7.46
C SER A 600 11.64 -15.62 -7.96
N GLY A 601 12.43 -15.81 -9.03
CA GLY A 601 13.36 -14.81 -9.55
C GLY A 601 14.80 -14.93 -9.02
N SER A 602 15.13 -15.99 -8.28
CA SER A 602 16.43 -16.21 -7.64
C SER A 602 16.75 -15.14 -6.56
N TYR A 603 15.84 -14.96 -5.61
CA TYR A 603 16.03 -14.07 -4.45
C TYR A 603 15.83 -14.81 -3.13
N MET A 604 16.45 -14.29 -2.08
CA MET A 604 16.30 -14.71 -0.70
C MET A 604 15.95 -13.51 0.18
N ASP A 605 14.78 -13.54 0.80
CA ASP A 605 14.38 -12.57 1.82
C ASP A 605 14.88 -13.06 3.19
N VAL A 606 15.43 -12.17 4.01
CA VAL A 606 16.03 -12.51 5.32
C VAL A 606 15.36 -11.69 6.42
N LEU A 607 14.93 -12.36 7.50
CA LEU A 607 14.27 -11.75 8.66
C LEU A 607 14.91 -12.22 9.97
N ASP A 608 15.09 -11.32 10.93
CA ASP A 608 15.30 -11.67 12.33
C ASP A 608 13.95 -11.95 13.01
N ILE A 609 13.80 -13.16 13.52
CA ILE A 609 12.62 -13.70 14.20
C ILE A 609 12.87 -13.91 15.70
N SER A 610 13.91 -13.30 16.27
CA SER A 610 14.21 -13.34 17.71
C SER A 610 13.03 -12.92 18.61
N ASN A 611 12.11 -12.10 18.09
CA ASN A 611 10.75 -11.97 18.60
C ASN A 611 9.74 -12.50 17.55
N LEU A 612 9.11 -13.64 17.84
CA LEU A 612 8.11 -14.24 16.95
C LEU A 612 6.84 -13.37 16.72
N ASN A 613 6.68 -12.29 17.49
CA ASN A 613 5.59 -11.32 17.39
C ASN A 613 5.98 -10.01 16.68
N ASP A 614 7.24 -9.82 16.30
CA ASP A 614 7.82 -8.57 15.78
C ASP A 614 9.08 -8.95 14.97
N MET A 615 8.91 -9.15 13.66
CA MET A 615 9.93 -9.76 12.79
C MET A 615 10.67 -8.70 11.96
N ILE A 616 11.96 -8.53 12.23
CA ILE A 616 12.77 -7.48 11.61
C ILE A 616 13.25 -7.98 10.24
N TYR A 617 12.65 -7.50 9.16
CA TYR A 617 13.15 -7.82 7.82
C TYR A 617 14.45 -7.07 7.54
N LEU A 618 15.51 -7.84 7.23
CA LEU A 618 16.88 -7.34 7.08
C LEU A 618 17.21 -6.98 5.63
N GLY A 619 16.63 -7.69 4.66
CA GLY A 619 16.84 -7.41 3.23
C GLY A 619 16.38 -8.53 2.29
N SER A 620 16.46 -8.22 1.00
CA SER A 620 16.26 -9.15 -0.12
C SER A 620 17.57 -9.26 -0.90
N TYR A 621 18.15 -10.44 -0.96
CA TYR A 621 19.47 -10.70 -1.51
C TYR A 621 19.37 -11.57 -2.77
N SER A 622 20.16 -11.25 -3.78
CA SER A 622 20.20 -12.04 -5.02
C SER A 622 20.91 -13.37 -4.75
N LEU A 623 20.28 -14.47 -5.16
CA LEU A 623 20.86 -15.80 -5.17
C LEU A 623 21.49 -16.08 -6.53
N PRO A 624 22.54 -16.93 -6.61
CA PRO A 624 23.10 -17.36 -7.88
C PRO A 624 22.14 -18.26 -8.69
N SER A 625 20.98 -18.64 -8.16
CA SER A 625 20.04 -19.64 -8.69
C SER A 625 18.73 -19.62 -7.89
N THR A 626 17.65 -20.18 -8.44
CA THR A 626 16.38 -20.34 -7.70
C THR A 626 16.44 -21.59 -6.82
N PHE A 627 16.86 -21.40 -5.56
CA PHE A 627 16.89 -22.46 -4.56
C PHE A 627 15.45 -22.90 -4.19
N LEU A 628 15.22 -24.22 -4.18
CA LEU A 628 13.97 -24.84 -3.71
C LEU A 628 14.09 -25.33 -2.26
N ASN A 629 15.26 -25.78 -1.84
CA ASN A 629 15.60 -26.06 -0.45
C ASN A 629 17.11 -25.87 -0.23
N PHE A 630 17.54 -25.46 0.97
CA PHE A 630 18.95 -25.34 1.30
C PHE A 630 19.24 -25.55 2.80
N GLN A 631 20.47 -25.96 3.10
CA GLN A 631 20.97 -26.24 4.45
C GLN A 631 22.32 -25.54 4.65
N PHE A 632 22.64 -25.14 5.88
CA PHE A 632 23.92 -24.54 6.22
C PHE A 632 24.95 -25.61 6.69
N ILE A 633 26.18 -25.50 6.19
CA ILE A 633 27.38 -26.05 6.83
C ILE A 633 28.29 -24.86 7.14
N ASP A 634 28.39 -24.48 8.41
CA ASP A 634 29.06 -23.26 8.87
C ASP A 634 28.57 -21.99 8.12
N ASP A 635 29.43 -21.38 7.31
CA ASP A 635 29.15 -20.20 6.46
C ASP A 635 28.75 -20.57 5.01
N THR A 636 28.70 -21.87 4.69
CA THR A 636 28.39 -22.40 3.36
C THR A 636 26.91 -22.81 3.30
N LEU A 637 26.22 -22.44 2.23
CA LEU A 637 24.90 -22.96 1.89
C LEU A 637 25.07 -24.11 0.88
N ILE A 638 24.46 -25.25 1.16
CA ILE A 638 24.25 -26.33 0.19
C ILE A 638 22.78 -26.27 -0.23
N ALA A 639 22.50 -26.24 -1.52
CA ALA A 639 21.15 -25.98 -2.05
C ALA A 639 20.74 -26.92 -3.19
N ALA A 640 19.46 -27.28 -3.18
CA ALA A 640 18.71 -27.84 -4.30
C ALA A 640 18.11 -26.70 -5.14
N SER A 641 18.27 -26.74 -6.46
CA SER A 641 17.73 -25.75 -7.39
C SER A 641 16.69 -26.33 -8.35
N GLY A 642 15.68 -25.48 -8.63
CA GLY A 642 14.67 -25.72 -9.65
C GLY A 642 15.10 -25.36 -11.08
N ASP A 643 16.28 -24.73 -11.25
CA ASP A 643 16.80 -24.30 -12.56
C ASP A 643 17.95 -25.20 -13.08
N THR A 644 18.63 -24.75 -14.13
CA THR A 644 19.69 -25.50 -14.84
C THR A 644 20.96 -25.73 -14.03
N LYS A 645 21.11 -25.16 -12.82
CA LYS A 645 22.29 -25.38 -11.96
C LYS A 645 22.18 -26.59 -11.03
N GLY A 646 21.00 -27.18 -10.87
CA GLY A 646 20.84 -28.47 -10.19
C GLY A 646 21.17 -28.44 -8.68
N PHE A 647 22.30 -29.01 -8.28
CA PHE A 647 22.77 -29.03 -6.88
C PHE A 647 23.95 -28.08 -6.71
N ILE A 648 23.89 -27.23 -5.69
CA ILE A 648 24.70 -26.00 -5.61
C ILE A 648 25.40 -25.89 -4.26
N ILE A 649 26.65 -25.44 -4.29
CA ILE A 649 27.41 -24.98 -3.13
C ILE A 649 27.64 -23.47 -3.27
N ALA A 650 27.30 -22.71 -2.23
CA ALA A 650 27.45 -21.25 -2.21
C ALA A 650 28.00 -20.77 -0.85
N LYS A 651 28.69 -19.63 -0.81
CA LYS A 651 29.09 -18.97 0.44
C LYS A 651 28.26 -17.73 0.70
N MET A 652 27.83 -17.55 1.95
CA MET A 652 27.26 -16.30 2.44
C MET A 652 28.34 -15.42 3.08
N ASP A 653 28.28 -14.11 2.89
CA ASP A 653 29.03 -13.15 3.71
C ASP A 653 28.18 -12.61 4.89
N ASN A 654 28.80 -11.84 5.79
CA ASN A 654 28.12 -11.24 6.94
C ASN A 654 27.09 -10.15 6.56
N ASN A 655 26.97 -9.81 5.27
CA ASN A 655 25.96 -8.89 4.73
C ASN A 655 24.88 -9.65 3.93
N PHE A 656 24.82 -10.99 4.06
CA PHE A 656 23.92 -11.91 3.37
C PHE A 656 24.09 -12.00 1.83
N ASN A 657 25.20 -11.53 1.28
CA ASN A 657 25.51 -11.73 -0.14
C ASN A 657 25.86 -13.20 -0.38
N VAL A 658 25.12 -13.87 -1.27
CA VAL A 658 25.31 -15.28 -1.61
C VAL A 658 26.13 -15.42 -2.91
N THR A 659 27.32 -16.00 -2.79
CA THR A 659 28.26 -16.21 -3.90
C THR A 659 28.34 -17.68 -4.28
N LEU A 660 28.26 -18.01 -5.57
CA LEU A 660 28.40 -19.38 -6.06
C LEU A 660 29.84 -19.88 -5.84
N ILE A 661 30.00 -21.06 -5.25
CA ILE A 661 31.28 -21.77 -5.19
C ILE A 661 31.36 -22.79 -6.32
N ASP A 662 30.38 -23.71 -6.39
CA ASP A 662 30.37 -24.83 -7.34
C ASP A 662 28.93 -25.34 -7.57
N SER A 663 28.68 -26.10 -8.65
CA SER A 663 27.35 -26.67 -8.95
C SER A 663 27.37 -27.85 -9.93
N ILE A 664 26.57 -28.89 -9.65
CA ILE A 664 26.33 -30.03 -10.54
C ILE A 664 24.97 -29.90 -11.24
N ASN A 665 25.01 -29.75 -12.56
CA ASN A 665 23.83 -29.81 -13.42
C ASN A 665 23.50 -31.26 -13.81
N PHE A 666 22.39 -31.79 -13.29
CA PHE A 666 21.83 -33.10 -13.70
C PHE A 666 21.04 -33.01 -15.01
N ASN A 667 21.65 -32.50 -16.09
CA ASN A 667 21.03 -32.38 -17.42
C ASN A 667 19.68 -31.61 -17.45
N ASN A 668 19.62 -30.47 -16.76
CA ASN A 668 18.45 -29.58 -16.60
C ASN A 668 17.24 -30.25 -15.91
N LYS A 669 17.50 -31.25 -15.06
CA LYS A 669 16.47 -31.96 -14.29
C LYS A 669 16.45 -31.41 -12.85
N ASN A 670 15.33 -30.83 -12.44
CA ASN A 670 15.18 -30.13 -11.15
C ASN A 670 15.64 -30.98 -9.97
N VAL A 671 16.48 -30.43 -9.09
CA VAL A 671 16.79 -31.03 -7.79
C VAL A 671 15.73 -30.57 -6.79
N LEU A 672 15.09 -31.51 -6.12
CA LEU A 672 13.97 -31.22 -5.22
C LEU A 672 14.38 -31.24 -3.76
N ASN A 673 15.22 -32.21 -3.35
CA ASN A 673 15.76 -32.25 -2.00
C ASN A 673 17.12 -32.96 -1.94
N PHE A 674 17.78 -32.90 -0.78
CA PHE A 674 19.00 -33.64 -0.49
C PHE A 674 19.16 -33.89 1.03
N LYS A 675 20.04 -34.82 1.39
CA LYS A 675 20.57 -35.00 2.75
C LYS A 675 22.09 -35.03 2.73
N ILE A 676 22.70 -34.42 3.73
CA ILE A 676 24.14 -34.49 3.98
C ILE A 676 24.42 -35.73 4.84
N ASP A 677 25.40 -36.53 4.43
CA ASP A 677 25.91 -37.72 5.11
C ASP A 677 27.44 -37.60 5.22
N GLY A 678 27.88 -36.83 6.22
CA GLY A 678 29.29 -36.48 6.41
C GLY A 678 29.87 -35.77 5.16
N ASN A 679 30.80 -36.45 4.49
CA ASN A 679 31.45 -35.98 3.26
C ASN A 679 30.62 -36.22 1.98
N ARG A 680 29.43 -36.82 2.08
CA ARG A 680 28.54 -37.12 0.96
C ARG A 680 27.30 -36.22 1.00
N ALA A 681 26.74 -35.89 -0.17
CA ALA A 681 25.36 -35.42 -0.30
C ALA A 681 24.56 -36.44 -1.12
N VAL A 682 23.43 -36.89 -0.58
CA VAL A 682 22.49 -37.79 -1.25
C VAL A 682 21.35 -36.93 -1.80
N VAL A 683 21.22 -36.88 -3.12
CA VAL A 683 20.47 -35.84 -3.85
C VAL A 683 19.29 -36.45 -4.61
N ALA A 684 18.08 -35.94 -4.37
CA ALA A 684 16.85 -36.32 -5.06
C ALA A 684 16.59 -35.39 -6.26
N ALA A 685 16.95 -35.87 -7.46
CA ALA A 685 16.82 -35.14 -8.71
C ALA A 685 15.67 -35.70 -9.56
N LYS A 686 14.61 -34.91 -9.76
CA LYS A 686 13.23 -35.33 -10.13
C LYS A 686 13.11 -36.30 -11.32
N LEU A 687 14.03 -36.21 -12.28
CA LEU A 687 14.03 -37.00 -13.53
C LEU A 687 15.40 -37.67 -13.80
N HIS A 688 16.36 -37.52 -12.89
CA HIS A 688 17.71 -38.11 -12.99
C HIS A 688 17.82 -39.32 -12.07
N GLY A 689 17.25 -39.18 -10.86
CA GLY A 689 17.11 -40.24 -9.89
C GLY A 689 17.72 -39.82 -8.55
N LEU A 690 18.31 -40.79 -7.85
CA LEU A 690 19.03 -40.53 -6.60
C LEU A 690 20.53 -40.54 -6.90
N SER A 691 21.17 -39.39 -6.74
CA SER A 691 22.62 -39.25 -6.91
C SER A 691 23.32 -39.24 -5.55
N VAL A 692 24.53 -39.78 -5.49
CA VAL A 692 25.46 -39.58 -4.37
C VAL A 692 26.60 -38.71 -4.85
N VAL A 693 26.80 -37.56 -4.21
CA VAL A 693 27.76 -36.52 -4.56
C VAL A 693 28.84 -36.45 -3.49
N ASP A 694 30.11 -36.37 -3.89
CA ASP A 694 31.22 -36.02 -3.00
C ASP A 694 31.20 -34.51 -2.71
N ILE A 695 31.14 -34.16 -1.43
CA ILE A 695 31.24 -32.78 -0.93
C ILE A 695 32.47 -32.59 -0.01
N THR A 696 33.42 -33.53 0.00
CA THR A 696 34.71 -33.44 0.73
C THR A 696 35.47 -32.15 0.40
N THR A 697 35.40 -31.69 -0.84
CA THR A 697 35.97 -30.41 -1.29
C THR A 697 34.87 -29.56 -1.92
N LEU A 698 34.39 -28.57 -1.19
CA LEU A 698 33.27 -27.69 -1.55
C LEU A 698 33.49 -26.84 -2.83
N THR A 699 34.71 -26.83 -3.38
CA THR A 699 35.10 -26.12 -4.61
C THR A 699 35.36 -27.06 -5.81
N ASN A 700 35.09 -28.36 -5.65
CA ASN A 700 35.23 -29.39 -6.68
C ASN A 700 34.34 -30.58 -6.29
N ILE A 701 33.02 -30.37 -6.31
CA ILE A 701 32.05 -31.43 -6.01
C ILE A 701 31.85 -32.34 -7.24
N SER A 702 31.54 -33.61 -7.01
CA SER A 702 31.36 -34.57 -8.12
C SER A 702 30.34 -35.67 -7.83
N GLU A 703 29.59 -36.09 -8.84
CA GLU A 703 28.68 -37.25 -8.75
C GLU A 703 29.52 -38.53 -8.69
N LEU A 704 29.51 -39.22 -7.54
CA LEU A 704 30.17 -40.52 -7.35
C LEU A 704 29.39 -41.65 -8.03
N GLY A 705 28.08 -41.48 -8.18
CA GLY A 705 27.19 -42.36 -8.93
C GLY A 705 25.72 -42.06 -8.64
N TYR A 706 24.83 -42.74 -9.36
CA TYR A 706 23.39 -42.52 -9.26
C TYR A 706 22.58 -43.79 -9.48
N TYR A 707 21.35 -43.80 -8.97
CA TYR A 707 20.35 -44.82 -9.22
C TYR A 707 19.15 -44.25 -9.95
N SER A 708 18.69 -44.96 -10.99
CA SER A 708 17.45 -44.67 -11.72
C SER A 708 16.81 -45.97 -12.23
N ASP A 709 15.48 -45.99 -12.33
CA ASP A 709 14.68 -47.12 -12.81
C ASP A 709 13.81 -46.69 -14.03
N PRO A 710 14.32 -46.83 -15.27
CA PRO A 710 13.60 -46.45 -16.48
C PRO A 710 12.31 -47.28 -16.71
N PRO A 711 11.28 -46.74 -17.39
CA PRO A 711 11.25 -45.42 -18.04
C PRO A 711 10.96 -44.25 -17.10
N PHE A 712 10.46 -44.50 -15.88
CA PHE A 712 10.01 -43.45 -14.96
C PHE A 712 10.39 -43.77 -13.50
N PHE A 713 11.45 -43.12 -13.03
CA PHE A 713 11.83 -43.05 -11.62
C PHE A 713 11.95 -41.57 -11.23
N SER A 714 11.25 -41.16 -10.17
CA SER A 714 11.15 -39.75 -9.81
C SER A 714 11.44 -39.55 -8.33
N ALA A 715 12.73 -39.49 -7.98
CA ALA A 715 13.17 -39.13 -6.63
C ALA A 715 12.73 -37.68 -6.33
N ARG A 716 11.83 -37.52 -5.36
CA ARG A 716 11.31 -36.21 -4.92
C ARG A 716 11.89 -35.79 -3.58
N ASP A 717 12.14 -36.76 -2.70
CA ASP A 717 12.74 -36.56 -1.39
C ASP A 717 13.50 -37.82 -0.95
N VAL A 718 14.40 -37.67 0.02
CA VAL A 718 15.23 -38.76 0.54
C VAL A 718 15.51 -38.59 2.03
N TYR A 719 15.51 -39.70 2.77
CA TYR A 719 16.06 -39.81 4.13
C TYR A 719 17.21 -40.83 4.14
N VAL A 720 18.25 -40.61 4.95
CA VAL A 720 19.44 -41.47 5.02
C VAL A 720 19.63 -42.01 6.44
N LYS A 721 19.91 -43.31 6.57
CA LYS A 721 20.10 -44.02 7.85
C LYS A 721 21.30 -44.96 7.74
N GLY A 722 22.50 -44.42 7.95
CA GLY A 722 23.74 -45.10 7.56
C GLY A 722 23.75 -45.34 6.05
N ASP A 723 24.22 -46.50 5.61
CA ASP A 723 24.31 -46.85 4.19
C ASP A 723 22.95 -47.17 3.50
N THR A 724 21.81 -46.80 4.10
CA THR A 724 20.49 -46.93 3.45
C THR A 724 19.88 -45.55 3.17
N ALA A 725 19.50 -45.33 1.90
CA ALA A 725 18.68 -44.20 1.48
C ALA A 725 17.22 -44.66 1.25
N TYR A 726 16.27 -44.01 1.93
CA TYR A 726 14.84 -44.21 1.74
C TYR A 726 14.30 -43.06 0.87
N VAL A 727 13.79 -43.39 -0.31
CA VAL A 727 13.44 -42.42 -1.36
C VAL A 727 11.92 -42.35 -1.55
N ALA A 728 11.37 -41.14 -1.51
CA ALA A 728 10.03 -40.86 -2.00
C ALA A 728 10.10 -40.77 -3.54
N ALA A 729 9.67 -41.83 -4.23
CA ALA A 729 9.95 -42.07 -5.66
C ALA A 729 8.77 -41.72 -6.59
N GLY A 730 7.83 -40.89 -6.14
CA GLY A 730 6.66 -40.47 -6.92
C GLY A 730 5.71 -41.63 -7.20
N THR A 731 5.53 -41.97 -8.48
CA THR A 731 4.66 -43.07 -8.97
C THR A 731 5.28 -44.47 -8.82
N LYS A 732 6.37 -44.59 -8.06
CA LYS A 732 7.03 -45.86 -7.69
C LYS A 732 6.94 -46.12 -6.17
N GLY A 733 6.12 -45.32 -5.47
CA GLY A 733 5.99 -45.34 -4.02
C GLY A 733 7.30 -45.05 -3.29
N VAL A 734 7.66 -45.93 -2.34
CA VAL A 734 8.81 -45.78 -1.45
C VAL A 734 9.85 -46.85 -1.77
N ILE A 735 11.11 -46.46 -1.93
CA ILE A 735 12.20 -47.38 -2.29
C ILE A 735 13.34 -47.24 -1.29
N ALA A 736 13.80 -48.36 -0.72
CA ALA A 736 14.99 -48.45 0.11
C ALA A 736 16.18 -48.90 -0.77
N LEU A 737 17.21 -48.06 -0.83
CA LEU A 737 18.43 -48.28 -1.61
C LEU A 737 19.64 -48.44 -0.69
N ASN A 738 20.49 -49.44 -0.96
CA ASN A 738 21.83 -49.49 -0.39
C ASN A 738 22.74 -48.49 -1.12
N ILE A 739 23.38 -47.61 -0.37
CA ILE A 739 24.33 -46.59 -0.83
C ILE A 739 25.74 -46.77 -0.23
N SER A 740 26.06 -47.95 0.31
CA SER A 740 27.41 -48.29 0.82
C SER A 740 28.50 -48.14 -0.25
N ASP A 741 28.16 -48.49 -1.50
CA ASP A 741 28.94 -48.23 -2.69
C ASP A 741 28.14 -47.26 -3.58
N PRO A 742 28.58 -45.99 -3.74
CA PRO A 742 27.88 -45.02 -4.57
C PRO A 742 27.95 -45.36 -6.08
N THR A 743 28.89 -46.21 -6.50
CA THR A 743 28.98 -46.71 -7.88
C THR A 743 28.09 -47.94 -8.12
N GLY A 744 27.64 -48.60 -7.04
CA GLY A 744 26.90 -49.87 -7.03
C GLY A 744 25.54 -49.79 -6.32
N ILE A 745 24.87 -48.63 -6.36
CA ILE A 745 23.60 -48.39 -5.66
C ILE A 745 22.55 -49.41 -6.09
N SER A 746 21.95 -50.10 -5.11
CA SER A 746 21.09 -51.27 -5.34
C SER A 746 19.82 -51.24 -4.49
N VAL A 747 18.72 -51.79 -5.00
CA VAL A 747 17.44 -51.87 -4.28
C VAL A 747 17.52 -52.94 -3.21
N LEU A 748 17.24 -52.55 -1.95
CA LEU A 748 17.03 -53.48 -0.83
C LEU A 748 15.58 -53.93 -0.76
N SER A 749 14.64 -52.98 -0.88
CA SER A 749 13.21 -53.25 -1.01
C SER A 749 12.45 -52.06 -1.59
N SER A 750 11.20 -52.29 -2.00
CA SER A 750 10.29 -51.24 -2.45
C SER A 750 8.86 -51.53 -2.00
N TYR A 751 8.09 -50.47 -1.82
CA TYR A 751 6.66 -50.50 -1.55
C TYR A 751 5.94 -49.63 -2.59
N ASP A 752 5.24 -50.28 -3.52
CA ASP A 752 4.43 -49.62 -4.53
C ASP A 752 3.17 -49.05 -3.87
N SER A 753 3.12 -47.72 -3.71
CA SER A 753 2.05 -47.05 -2.98
C SER A 753 0.90 -46.65 -3.91
N PRO A 754 -0.37 -46.69 -3.44
CA PRO A 754 -1.53 -46.26 -4.25
C PRO A 754 -1.53 -44.78 -4.68
N GLY A 755 -0.61 -43.97 -4.17
CA GLY A 755 -0.60 -42.52 -4.31
C GLY A 755 0.53 -41.97 -5.20
N ASN A 756 1.21 -40.95 -4.68
CA ASN A 756 2.42 -40.38 -5.26
C ASN A 756 3.30 -39.96 -4.08
N SER A 757 4.36 -40.72 -3.81
CA SER A 757 5.25 -40.42 -2.69
C SER A 757 6.13 -39.19 -3.00
N ASN A 758 5.86 -38.10 -2.30
CA ASN A 758 6.39 -36.75 -2.54
C ASN A 758 7.50 -36.35 -1.55
N ALA A 759 7.32 -36.65 -0.27
CA ALA A 759 8.23 -36.31 0.82
C ALA A 759 8.32 -37.45 1.84
N ILE A 760 9.42 -37.54 2.58
CA ILE A 760 9.68 -38.58 3.59
C ILE A 760 10.36 -38.00 4.84
N SER A 761 9.73 -38.22 6.00
CA SER A 761 10.29 -37.90 7.31
C SER A 761 10.30 -39.15 8.19
N VAL A 762 11.33 -39.33 9.02
CA VAL A 762 11.58 -40.59 9.73
C VAL A 762 11.81 -40.35 11.21
N LYS A 763 11.15 -41.17 12.04
CA LYS A 763 11.40 -41.27 13.48
C LYS A 763 11.76 -42.71 13.82
N ASP A 764 12.91 -42.93 14.46
CA ASP A 764 13.37 -44.26 14.89
C ASP A 764 13.35 -45.30 13.75
N ASN A 765 12.33 -46.16 13.71
CA ASN A 765 12.09 -47.16 12.66
C ASN A 765 10.76 -46.94 11.89
N THR A 766 10.10 -45.79 12.04
CA THR A 766 8.86 -45.44 11.34
C THR A 766 9.12 -44.32 10.33
N ALA A 767 8.84 -44.59 9.06
CA ALA A 767 8.82 -43.58 8.00
C ALA A 767 7.40 -43.05 7.81
N TYR A 768 7.25 -41.72 7.82
CA TYR A 768 6.05 -40.98 7.48
C TYR A 768 6.25 -40.42 6.07
N VAL A 769 5.39 -40.82 5.13
CA VAL A 769 5.55 -40.47 3.71
C VAL A 769 4.31 -39.76 3.19
N ALA A 770 4.54 -38.58 2.62
CA ALA A 770 3.54 -37.77 1.92
C ALA A 770 3.15 -38.44 0.59
N ASP A 771 2.13 -39.29 0.59
CA ASP A 771 1.71 -40.11 -0.55
C ASP A 771 0.62 -39.46 -1.41
N GLY A 772 0.58 -38.12 -1.47
CA GLY A 772 -0.23 -37.36 -2.43
C GLY A 772 -1.73 -37.67 -2.37
N ALA A 773 -2.19 -38.44 -3.36
CA ALA A 773 -3.59 -38.84 -3.51
C ALA A 773 -4.10 -39.76 -2.39
N ASN A 774 -3.21 -40.51 -1.73
CA ASN A 774 -3.55 -41.53 -0.74
C ASN A 774 -3.55 -41.01 0.71
N GLY A 775 -2.64 -40.07 1.03
CA GLY A 775 -2.57 -39.39 2.33
C GLY A 775 -1.17 -39.37 2.90
N THR A 776 -1.04 -39.59 4.20
CA THR A 776 0.27 -39.89 4.81
C THR A 776 0.33 -41.36 5.15
N ILE A 777 1.21 -42.12 4.51
CA ILE A 777 1.45 -43.53 4.86
C ILE A 777 2.54 -43.63 5.93
N LEU A 778 2.33 -44.52 6.89
CA LEU A 778 3.28 -44.88 7.93
C LEU A 778 3.86 -46.24 7.57
N MET A 779 5.18 -46.35 7.50
CA MET A 779 5.87 -47.57 7.12
C MET A 779 6.89 -48.01 8.17
N ASP A 780 6.97 -49.32 8.39
CA ASP A 780 8.05 -49.94 9.16
C ASP A 780 9.29 -50.01 8.27
N ILE A 781 10.39 -49.44 8.79
CA ILE A 781 11.73 -49.46 8.22
C ILE A 781 12.76 -50.02 9.23
N THR A 782 12.31 -50.92 10.11
CA THR A 782 13.18 -51.73 10.99
C THR A 782 14.12 -52.63 10.17
N ASP A 783 13.63 -53.16 9.05
CA ASP A 783 14.41 -53.93 8.08
C ASP A 783 14.34 -53.25 6.70
N ALA A 784 15.47 -52.73 6.23
CA ALA A 784 15.59 -52.08 4.92
C ALA A 784 15.34 -53.04 3.74
N SER A 785 15.43 -54.36 3.94
CA SER A 785 15.11 -55.40 2.96
C SER A 785 13.64 -55.84 2.99
N SER A 786 12.83 -55.32 3.93
CA SER A 786 11.41 -55.68 4.07
C SER A 786 10.56 -54.52 4.58
N ILE A 787 10.67 -53.34 3.96
CA ILE A 787 9.81 -52.20 4.31
C ILE A 787 8.33 -52.52 4.07
N SER A 788 7.45 -52.11 4.98
CA SER A 788 6.02 -52.47 4.90
C SER A 788 5.10 -51.39 5.47
N LEU A 789 3.84 -51.36 4.99
CA LEU A 789 2.83 -50.42 5.47
C LEU A 789 2.33 -50.81 6.87
N ILE A 790 2.46 -49.89 7.83
CA ILE A 790 1.84 -49.97 9.16
C ILE A 790 0.40 -49.46 9.10
N ASN A 791 0.20 -48.27 8.54
CA ASN A 791 -1.08 -47.55 8.56
C ASN A 791 -1.12 -46.48 7.45
N THR A 792 -2.32 -46.07 7.03
CA THR A 792 -2.53 -44.88 6.19
C THR A 792 -3.38 -43.88 6.95
N ILE A 793 -2.85 -42.69 7.19
CA ILE A 793 -3.62 -41.60 7.79
C ILE A 793 -4.39 -40.85 6.68
N PRO A 794 -5.74 -40.82 6.72
CA PRO A 794 -6.54 -40.08 5.76
C PRO A 794 -6.32 -38.58 5.86
N LYS A 795 -6.20 -37.96 4.68
CA LYS A 795 -5.91 -36.54 4.43
C LYS A 795 -7.18 -35.69 4.23
N ARG A 796 -6.99 -34.38 4.05
CA ARG A 796 -8.04 -33.45 3.56
C ARG A 796 -7.86 -33.13 2.07
N SER A 797 -6.61 -32.94 1.61
CA SER A 797 -6.22 -32.56 0.25
C SER A 797 -4.94 -33.33 -0.20
N ASN A 798 -4.24 -32.92 -1.26
CA ASN A 798 -3.11 -33.65 -1.87
C ASN A 798 -1.80 -33.52 -1.06
N VAL A 799 -1.42 -34.57 -0.33
CA VAL A 799 -0.28 -34.52 0.62
C VAL A 799 1.05 -34.39 -0.11
N ASN A 800 1.65 -33.20 -0.06
CA ASN A 800 2.87 -32.86 -0.79
C ASN A 800 4.12 -32.90 0.11
N TYR A 801 4.00 -32.45 1.36
CA TYR A 801 5.11 -32.36 2.31
C TYR A 801 4.73 -32.94 3.67
N CYS A 802 5.71 -33.53 4.36
CA CYS A 802 5.61 -33.99 5.74
C CYS A 802 6.95 -33.80 6.45
N ASN A 803 6.94 -33.25 7.67
CA ASN A 803 8.16 -32.90 8.39
C ASN A 803 7.97 -33.09 9.91
N LEU A 804 8.93 -33.71 10.59
CA LEU A 804 8.91 -33.95 12.03
C LEU A 804 9.57 -32.79 12.80
N ASN A 805 9.15 -32.56 14.04
CA ASN A 805 9.86 -31.69 14.98
C ASN A 805 11.09 -32.39 15.61
N ASP A 806 11.95 -31.63 16.31
CA ASP A 806 13.22 -32.09 16.90
C ASP A 806 13.15 -33.38 17.75
N ASP A 807 12.03 -33.61 18.45
CA ASP A 807 11.79 -34.80 19.29
C ASP A 807 10.87 -35.85 18.62
N GLY A 808 10.47 -35.56 17.38
CA GLY A 808 9.56 -36.33 16.56
C GLY A 808 8.21 -36.63 17.22
N SER A 809 7.77 -35.90 18.25
CA SER A 809 6.43 -36.10 18.84
C SER A 809 5.30 -35.53 17.98
N LEU A 810 5.66 -34.64 17.04
CA LEU A 810 4.77 -33.96 16.12
C LEU A 810 5.25 -34.13 14.68
N LEU A 811 4.32 -34.49 13.79
CA LEU A 811 4.47 -34.44 12.34
C LEU A 811 3.61 -33.31 11.80
N PHE A 812 4.23 -32.34 11.15
CA PHE A 812 3.56 -31.31 10.36
C PHE A 812 3.39 -31.83 8.93
N ILE A 813 2.19 -31.73 8.39
CA ILE A 813 1.83 -32.15 7.03
C ILE A 813 1.33 -30.93 6.27
N SER A 814 1.69 -30.83 4.99
CA SER A 814 1.25 -29.78 4.07
C SER A 814 0.61 -30.45 2.86
N ASP A 815 -0.72 -30.32 2.71
CA ASP A 815 -1.50 -31.07 1.73
C ASP A 815 -2.03 -30.22 0.56
N GLY A 816 -1.29 -29.15 0.26
CA GLY A 816 -1.61 -28.20 -0.78
C GLY A 816 -2.47 -27.06 -0.29
N LYS A 817 -3.43 -27.26 0.63
CA LYS A 817 -4.29 -26.18 1.17
C LYS A 817 -4.37 -26.15 2.69
N TYR A 818 -3.96 -27.22 3.38
CA TYR A 818 -4.06 -27.32 4.84
C TYR A 818 -2.70 -27.66 5.46
N TYR A 819 -2.41 -27.06 6.61
CA TYR A 819 -1.41 -27.55 7.55
C TYR A 819 -2.10 -28.44 8.57
N ASP A 820 -1.83 -29.74 8.48
CA ASP A 820 -2.28 -30.76 9.42
C ASP A 820 -1.18 -31.03 10.45
N VAL A 821 -1.53 -31.13 11.74
CA VAL A 821 -0.55 -31.44 12.80
C VAL A 821 -0.94 -32.73 13.51
N ILE A 822 -0.07 -33.72 13.43
CA ILE A 822 -0.29 -35.09 13.93
C ILE A 822 0.61 -35.38 15.12
N VAL A 823 0.02 -35.90 16.19
CA VAL A 823 0.77 -36.43 17.34
C VAL A 823 1.19 -37.86 17.02
N THR A 824 2.49 -38.10 16.86
CA THR A 824 3.06 -39.37 16.36
C THR A 824 2.96 -40.55 17.33
N SER A 825 2.32 -40.37 18.48
CA SER A 825 1.99 -41.44 19.45
C SER A 825 0.52 -41.87 19.39
N LYS A 826 -0.21 -41.42 18.35
CA LYS A 826 -1.65 -41.70 18.16
C LYS A 826 -2.01 -42.16 16.76
N ASP A 827 -1.20 -41.84 15.75
CA ASP A 827 -1.39 -42.21 14.34
C ASP A 827 -2.77 -41.88 13.75
N THR A 828 -3.38 -40.81 14.26
CA THR A 828 -4.66 -40.24 13.83
C THR A 828 -4.46 -38.79 13.41
N SER A 829 -5.11 -38.36 12.33
CA SER A 829 -5.12 -36.95 11.92
C SER A 829 -5.70 -36.04 13.00
N GLY A 830 -5.04 -34.90 13.20
CA GLY A 830 -5.44 -33.91 14.20
C GLY A 830 -6.46 -32.90 13.66
N GLY A 831 -6.53 -31.76 14.35
CA GLY A 831 -7.04 -30.53 13.75
C GLY A 831 -6.11 -30.02 12.65
N TYR A 832 -6.55 -28.97 11.98
CA TYR A 832 -5.94 -28.38 10.80
C TYR A 832 -6.00 -26.86 10.83
N ILE A 833 -5.06 -26.22 10.12
CA ILE A 833 -5.12 -24.82 9.70
C ILE A 833 -5.33 -24.81 8.18
N GLN A 834 -6.42 -24.22 7.70
CA GLN A 834 -6.65 -23.99 6.28
C GLN A 834 -5.96 -22.71 5.83
N MET A 835 -5.05 -22.84 4.86
CA MET A 835 -4.43 -21.74 4.14
C MET A 835 -5.27 -21.31 2.93
N LEU A 836 -4.91 -20.18 2.33
CA LEU A 836 -5.73 -19.53 1.31
C LEU A 836 -5.21 -19.80 -0.11
N GLY A 837 -3.90 -19.73 -0.30
CA GLY A 837 -3.21 -20.13 -1.53
C GLY A 837 -2.83 -21.60 -1.52
N ASN A 838 -1.62 -21.92 -1.97
CA ASN A 838 -1.04 -23.27 -1.84
C ASN A 838 0.02 -23.34 -0.74
N THR A 839 0.15 -24.47 -0.03
CA THR A 839 1.13 -24.65 1.06
C THR A 839 2.46 -25.26 0.57
N SER A 840 3.58 -24.62 0.90
CA SER A 840 4.90 -25.27 0.97
C SER A 840 5.08 -25.99 2.32
N ILE A 841 6.24 -26.62 2.52
CA ILE A 841 6.65 -27.34 3.73
C ILE A 841 6.50 -26.48 5.00
N ALA A 842 6.08 -27.11 6.09
CA ALA A 842 6.16 -26.56 7.43
C ALA A 842 7.54 -26.85 8.05
N THR A 843 8.21 -25.80 8.52
CA THR A 843 9.52 -25.87 9.19
C THR A 843 9.32 -25.63 10.69
N PRO A 844 9.60 -26.61 11.57
CA PRO A 844 9.57 -26.41 13.02
C PRO A 844 10.52 -25.29 13.44
N LEU A 845 10.15 -24.52 14.47
CA LEU A 845 11.04 -23.46 14.98
C LEU A 845 12.21 -24.05 15.80
N PRO A 846 13.43 -23.50 15.71
CA PRO A 846 14.57 -23.98 16.49
C PRO A 846 14.28 -23.99 18.00
N GLY A 847 14.43 -25.15 18.63
CA GLY A 847 14.17 -25.32 20.07
C GLY A 847 12.70 -25.53 20.45
N ALA A 848 11.78 -25.71 19.50
CA ALA A 848 10.35 -26.01 19.69
C ALA A 848 10.06 -27.43 20.29
N LYS A 849 10.85 -27.85 21.29
CA LYS A 849 10.75 -29.17 21.92
C LYS A 849 9.47 -29.27 22.75
N GLY A 850 8.59 -30.18 22.36
CA GLY A 850 7.25 -30.31 22.93
C GLY A 850 6.28 -29.14 22.68
N THR A 851 6.57 -28.21 21.75
CA THR A 851 5.62 -27.15 21.35
C THR A 851 5.14 -27.36 19.91
N THR A 852 3.95 -26.88 19.57
CA THR A 852 3.43 -26.95 18.18
C THR A 852 3.84 -25.74 17.34
N GLN A 853 5.01 -25.16 17.61
CA GLN A 853 5.51 -23.94 16.97
C GLN A 853 6.24 -24.25 15.65
N PHE A 854 5.77 -23.64 14.56
CA PHE A 854 6.34 -23.81 13.23
C PHE A 854 6.18 -22.56 12.38
N ILE A 855 7.02 -22.45 11.35
CA ILE A 855 6.86 -21.53 10.24
C ILE A 855 6.24 -22.30 9.06
N GLY A 856 5.17 -21.77 8.49
CA GLY A 856 4.60 -22.19 7.20
C GLY A 856 4.85 -21.14 6.12
N VAL A 857 4.71 -21.54 4.86
CA VAL A 857 4.85 -20.70 3.68
C VAL A 857 3.72 -21.00 2.70
N ASP A 858 2.91 -19.98 2.41
CA ASP A 858 1.85 -20.02 1.39
C ASP A 858 2.39 -19.37 0.10
N TYR A 859 2.35 -20.11 -1.00
CA TYR A 859 2.83 -19.71 -2.33
C TYR A 859 2.24 -18.39 -2.84
N ASP A 860 1.00 -18.08 -2.44
CA ASP A 860 0.27 -16.92 -2.93
C ASP A 860 0.25 -15.77 -1.90
N TYR A 861 0.58 -16.03 -0.63
CA TYR A 861 0.47 -15.06 0.47
C TYR A 861 1.80 -14.70 1.16
N GLY A 862 2.75 -15.62 1.34
CA GLY A 862 3.99 -15.36 2.08
C GLY A 862 4.25 -16.31 3.25
N MET A 863 5.09 -15.87 4.20
CA MET A 863 5.49 -16.64 5.39
C MET A 863 4.53 -16.40 6.56
N PHE A 864 4.24 -17.45 7.34
CA PHE A 864 3.41 -17.42 8.55
C PHE A 864 4.14 -18.10 9.71
N ILE A 865 4.17 -17.48 10.89
CA ILE A 865 4.61 -18.15 12.13
C ILE A 865 3.38 -18.52 12.96
N PHE A 866 3.29 -19.77 13.44
CA PHE A 866 2.17 -20.25 14.24
C PHE A 866 2.54 -20.43 15.72
N ASP A 867 1.64 -20.03 16.63
CA ASP A 867 1.99 -19.80 18.04
C ASP A 867 2.33 -21.04 18.86
N GLY A 868 1.91 -22.21 18.37
CA GLY A 868 2.11 -23.51 19.00
C GLY A 868 1.70 -23.62 20.47
N THR A 869 0.80 -22.75 20.94
CA THR A 869 0.41 -22.53 22.33
C THR A 869 -1.10 -22.71 22.42
N PRO A 870 -1.61 -23.95 22.51
CA PRO A 870 -2.99 -24.23 22.13
C PRO A 870 -4.00 -23.60 23.09
N ALA A 871 -4.66 -22.52 22.65
CA ALA A 871 -5.83 -21.95 23.33
C ALA A 871 -6.94 -23.01 23.51
N GLY A 872 -6.91 -24.05 22.68
CA GLY A 872 -7.67 -25.27 22.82
C GLY A 872 -6.86 -26.55 22.62
N ILE A 873 -5.89 -26.88 23.52
CA ILE A 873 -5.76 -28.30 23.90
C ILE A 873 -7.05 -28.67 24.64
N VAL A 874 -8.03 -29.08 23.83
CA VAL A 874 -9.06 -30.02 24.22
C VAL A 874 -8.32 -31.31 24.54
N ASN A 875 -7.84 -31.39 25.77
CA ASN A 875 -7.67 -32.65 26.45
C ASN A 875 -8.98 -33.41 26.26
N TYR A 876 -8.96 -34.52 25.51
CA TYR A 876 -10.11 -35.42 25.40
C TYR A 876 -10.33 -36.26 26.68
N SER A 877 -9.86 -35.76 27.83
CA SER A 877 -10.50 -36.04 29.11
C SER A 877 -11.76 -35.17 29.19
N LYS A 878 -12.91 -35.78 29.55
CA LYS A 878 -14.16 -35.03 29.74
C LYS A 878 -14.00 -34.02 30.89
N ASN A 879 -13.63 -32.79 30.57
CA ASN A 879 -13.89 -31.63 31.42
C ASN A 879 -15.41 -31.37 31.42
N VAL A 880 -16.12 -32.21 32.17
CA VAL A 880 -17.46 -31.87 32.67
C VAL A 880 -17.30 -30.56 33.44
N GLU A 881 -18.00 -29.51 33.00
CA GLU A 881 -18.03 -28.24 33.71
C GLU A 881 -18.52 -28.44 35.15
N ARG A 882 -17.58 -28.56 36.08
CA ARG A 882 -17.89 -28.48 37.51
C ARG A 882 -18.11 -27.01 37.85
N ASN A 883 -19.31 -26.54 37.53
CA ASN A 883 -19.85 -25.21 37.82
C ASN A 883 -19.69 -24.88 39.32
N ILE A 884 -18.55 -24.29 39.67
CA ILE A 884 -18.26 -23.72 40.99
C ILE A 884 -19.01 -22.39 41.03
N ASN A 885 -20.07 -22.33 41.83
CA ASN A 885 -20.96 -21.17 41.92
C ASN A 885 -20.31 -20.02 42.72
N PHE A 886 -19.14 -19.54 42.29
CA PHE A 886 -18.49 -18.36 42.86
C PHE A 886 -19.22 -17.10 42.42
N SER A 887 -19.74 -16.33 43.38
CA SER A 887 -20.55 -15.13 43.14
C SER A 887 -20.37 -14.09 44.25
N ILE A 888 -20.69 -12.84 43.94
CA ILE A 888 -20.91 -11.78 44.93
C ILE A 888 -22.41 -11.51 45.03
N LEU A 889 -22.95 -11.51 46.25
CA LEU A 889 -24.39 -11.34 46.48
C LEU A 889 -24.84 -9.88 46.40
N ASN A 890 -23.93 -8.94 46.70
CA ASN A 890 -24.22 -7.51 46.73
C ASN A 890 -23.07 -6.72 46.09
N ASN A 891 -23.33 -6.11 44.93
CA ASN A 891 -22.37 -5.31 44.19
C ASN A 891 -23.11 -4.17 43.47
N PRO A 892 -22.81 -2.88 43.71
CA PRO A 892 -21.76 -2.34 44.58
C PRO A 892 -21.92 -2.63 46.07
N VAL A 893 -20.79 -2.71 46.77
CA VAL A 893 -20.70 -2.90 48.23
C VAL A 893 -20.56 -1.54 48.93
N ARG A 894 -21.36 -1.26 49.97
CA ARG A 894 -21.20 -0.07 50.82
C ARG A 894 -20.48 -0.33 52.14
N ASN A 895 -20.98 -1.26 52.97
CA ASN A 895 -20.48 -1.49 54.34
C ASN A 895 -19.91 -2.91 54.58
N ILE A 896 -20.58 -3.93 54.05
CA ILE A 896 -20.20 -5.34 54.13
C ILE A 896 -20.48 -5.97 52.78
N GLY A 897 -19.48 -6.59 52.17
CA GLY A 897 -19.62 -7.38 50.95
C GLY A 897 -19.68 -8.86 51.28
N GLN A 898 -20.51 -9.62 50.57
CA GLN A 898 -20.69 -11.05 50.80
C GLN A 898 -20.46 -11.86 49.52
N LEU A 899 -19.47 -12.75 49.59
CA LEU A 899 -19.13 -13.70 48.53
C LEU A 899 -19.71 -15.08 48.89
N GLN A 900 -20.08 -15.86 47.88
CA GLN A 900 -20.46 -17.28 48.01
C GLN A 900 -19.69 -18.13 47.02
N PHE A 901 -19.40 -19.38 47.38
CA PHE A 901 -18.87 -20.42 46.49
C PHE A 901 -19.30 -21.81 46.96
N SER A 902 -19.15 -22.82 46.11
CA SER A 902 -19.54 -24.21 46.40
C SER A 902 -18.41 -25.19 46.13
N LEU A 903 -18.03 -25.96 47.14
CA LEU A 903 -17.02 -27.02 47.06
C LEU A 903 -17.68 -28.39 46.94
N ASN A 904 -17.14 -29.24 46.07
CA ASN A 904 -17.63 -30.60 45.83
C ASN A 904 -16.85 -31.68 46.62
N LYS A 905 -15.73 -31.30 47.26
CA LYS A 905 -14.90 -32.09 48.16
C LYS A 905 -14.28 -31.17 49.21
N THR A 906 -13.59 -31.72 50.21
CA THR A 906 -12.67 -30.92 51.03
C THR A 906 -11.46 -30.47 50.19
N SER A 907 -11.13 -29.18 50.25
CA SER A 907 -10.09 -28.54 49.43
C SER A 907 -9.48 -27.33 50.14
N ASP A 908 -8.26 -26.97 49.75
CA ASP A 908 -7.54 -25.81 50.29
C ASP A 908 -7.91 -24.54 49.53
N ILE A 909 -8.45 -23.55 50.25
CA ILE A 909 -9.06 -22.37 49.66
C ILE A 909 -8.28 -21.12 50.04
N SER A 910 -7.89 -20.32 49.04
CA SER A 910 -7.53 -18.92 49.27
C SER A 910 -8.49 -17.98 48.52
N LEU A 911 -8.97 -16.94 49.20
CA LEU A 911 -9.84 -15.91 48.64
C LEU A 911 -9.22 -14.56 48.95
N ASN A 912 -8.78 -13.85 47.91
CA ASN A 912 -8.01 -12.61 48.04
C ASN A 912 -8.69 -11.46 47.28
N LEU A 913 -8.65 -10.25 47.83
CA LEU A 913 -9.02 -9.03 47.12
C LEU A 913 -7.77 -8.33 46.58
N TYR A 914 -7.86 -7.92 45.33
CA TYR A 914 -6.87 -7.12 44.61
C TYR A 914 -7.49 -5.76 44.24
N ASP A 915 -6.69 -4.69 44.23
CA ASP A 915 -7.12 -3.42 43.66
C ASP A 915 -7.03 -3.45 42.12
N ALA A 916 -7.48 -2.37 41.47
CA ALA A 916 -7.45 -2.25 40.00
C ALA A 916 -6.05 -2.29 39.37
N SER A 917 -4.96 -2.15 40.14
CA SER A 917 -3.58 -2.34 39.67
C SER A 917 -3.06 -3.78 39.82
N GLY A 918 -3.92 -4.73 40.20
CA GLY A 918 -3.54 -6.12 40.40
C GLY A 918 -2.73 -6.38 41.69
N ARG A 919 -2.60 -5.39 42.58
CA ARG A 919 -1.93 -5.56 43.88
C ARG A 919 -2.91 -6.16 44.90
N LYS A 920 -2.47 -7.20 45.62
CA LYS A 920 -3.26 -7.84 46.69
C LYS A 920 -3.42 -6.89 47.88
N VAL A 921 -4.66 -6.55 48.22
CA VAL A 921 -5.00 -5.60 49.30
C VAL A 921 -5.38 -6.32 50.60
N VAL A 922 -6.08 -7.45 50.52
CA VAL A 922 -6.43 -8.26 51.70
C VAL A 922 -6.68 -9.72 51.33
N SER A 923 -6.30 -10.64 52.22
CA SER A 923 -6.73 -12.04 52.16
C SER A 923 -7.97 -12.22 53.04
N LEU A 924 -9.08 -12.67 52.46
CA LEU A 924 -10.35 -12.89 53.16
C LEU A 924 -10.45 -14.31 53.75
N LEU A 925 -9.71 -15.25 53.16
CA LEU A 925 -9.68 -16.66 53.54
C LEU A 925 -8.36 -17.26 53.04
N ASN A 926 -7.71 -18.09 53.86
CA ASN A 926 -6.64 -18.98 53.41
C ASN A 926 -6.59 -20.23 54.32
N ARG A 927 -7.34 -21.29 53.99
CA ARG A 927 -7.42 -22.55 54.76
C ARG A 927 -8.14 -23.66 54.00
N SER A 928 -7.96 -24.91 54.46
CA SER A 928 -8.84 -26.02 54.08
C SER A 928 -10.30 -25.79 54.47
N MET A 929 -11.23 -26.16 53.59
CA MET A 929 -12.67 -26.13 53.85
C MET A 929 -13.36 -27.36 53.26
N ASN A 930 -14.33 -27.90 54.00
CA ASN A 930 -15.08 -29.11 53.63
C ASN A 930 -16.00 -28.90 52.42
N ALA A 931 -16.46 -29.99 51.81
CA ALA A 931 -17.52 -29.95 50.80
C ALA A 931 -18.77 -29.20 51.30
N GLY A 932 -19.45 -28.48 50.41
CA GLY A 932 -20.65 -27.69 50.72
C GLY A 932 -20.65 -26.28 50.11
N ARG A 933 -21.73 -25.52 50.33
CA ARG A 933 -21.81 -24.11 49.97
C ARG A 933 -21.29 -23.25 51.13
N HIS A 934 -20.35 -22.37 50.83
CA HIS A 934 -19.71 -21.47 51.79
C HIS A 934 -20.01 -20.02 51.45
N SER A 935 -19.97 -19.16 52.47
CA SER A 935 -20.06 -17.71 52.30
C SER A 935 -19.02 -16.99 53.14
N VAL A 936 -18.40 -15.98 52.57
CA VAL A 936 -17.37 -15.16 53.22
C VAL A 936 -17.79 -13.69 53.14
N SER A 937 -17.96 -13.06 54.30
CA SER A 937 -18.35 -11.66 54.42
C SER A 937 -17.16 -10.80 54.85
N PHE A 938 -16.95 -9.67 54.19
CA PHE A 938 -15.83 -8.75 54.46
C PHE A 938 -16.33 -7.30 54.65
N LYS A 939 -15.66 -6.53 55.53
CA LYS A 939 -16.03 -5.15 55.86
C LYS A 939 -15.24 -4.17 54.99
N THR A 940 -15.93 -3.23 54.33
CA THR A 940 -15.31 -2.23 53.44
C THR A 940 -14.73 -1.02 54.18
N LYS A 941 -14.92 -0.88 55.49
CA LYS A 941 -14.46 0.27 56.31
C LYS A 941 -12.99 0.64 56.11
N TYR A 942 -12.14 -0.35 55.81
CA TYR A 942 -10.69 -0.20 55.64
C TYR A 942 -10.24 -0.20 54.17
N LEU A 943 -11.17 -0.25 53.22
CA LEU A 943 -10.92 -0.13 51.78
C LEU A 943 -11.21 1.31 51.31
N ALA A 944 -10.60 1.70 50.19
CA ALA A 944 -10.94 2.95 49.52
C ALA A 944 -12.27 2.81 48.75
N LYS A 945 -12.86 3.93 48.33
CA LYS A 945 -13.86 3.87 47.25
C LYS A 945 -13.14 3.51 45.96
N GLY A 946 -13.65 2.56 45.19
CA GLY A 946 -13.01 2.15 43.95
C GLY A 946 -13.34 0.74 43.48
N LEU A 947 -12.58 0.29 42.47
CA LEU A 947 -12.70 -1.01 41.84
C LEU A 947 -11.72 -2.02 42.46
N TYR A 948 -12.25 -3.20 42.79
CA TYR A 948 -11.51 -4.33 43.34
C TYR A 948 -11.90 -5.62 42.60
N PHE A 949 -11.04 -6.64 42.70
CA PHE A 949 -11.28 -7.98 42.15
C PHE A 949 -11.07 -9.03 43.24
N ALA A 950 -12.08 -9.88 43.48
CA ALA A 950 -11.97 -11.04 44.35
C ALA A 950 -11.58 -12.27 43.53
N GLN A 951 -10.42 -12.85 43.80
CA GLN A 951 -9.97 -14.12 43.20
C GLN A 951 -10.12 -15.25 44.21
N LEU A 952 -10.83 -16.31 43.82
CA LEU A 952 -10.97 -17.55 44.56
C LEU A 952 -10.03 -18.59 43.95
N ASN A 953 -9.06 -19.08 44.72
CA ASN A 953 -8.23 -20.22 44.35
C ASN A 953 -8.61 -21.45 45.19
N ILE A 954 -8.65 -22.62 44.56
CA ILE A 954 -8.99 -23.92 45.16
C ILE A 954 -7.86 -24.89 44.79
N ASP A 955 -7.28 -25.56 45.78
CA ASP A 955 -6.10 -26.44 45.64
C ASP A 955 -4.98 -25.75 44.82
N ASN A 956 -4.70 -24.49 45.18
CA ASN A 956 -3.77 -23.56 44.51
C ASN A 956 -4.04 -23.21 43.03
N LYS A 957 -5.20 -23.58 42.46
CA LYS A 957 -5.62 -23.18 41.11
C LYS A 957 -6.72 -22.12 41.14
N ASN A 958 -6.68 -21.13 40.26
CA ASN A 958 -7.73 -20.11 40.16
C ASN A 958 -9.06 -20.75 39.71
N ALA A 959 -10.06 -20.68 40.57
CA ALA A 959 -11.42 -21.18 40.35
C ALA A 959 -12.42 -20.09 39.96
N GLY A 960 -11.98 -18.83 39.91
CA GLY A 960 -12.75 -17.72 39.36
C GLY A 960 -12.39 -16.36 39.99
N THR A 961 -12.59 -15.31 39.21
CA THR A 961 -12.44 -13.91 39.66
C THR A 961 -13.79 -13.19 39.54
N LYS A 962 -14.15 -12.34 40.52
CA LYS A 962 -15.35 -11.49 40.48
C LYS A 962 -15.02 -10.02 40.73
N LYS A 963 -15.61 -9.14 39.92
CA LYS A 963 -15.51 -7.68 39.99
C LYS A 963 -16.31 -7.15 41.20
N ILE A 964 -15.72 -6.27 41.99
CA ILE A 964 -16.34 -5.66 43.19
C ILE A 964 -16.16 -4.14 43.12
N ILE A 965 -17.25 -3.39 43.22
CA ILE A 965 -17.23 -1.93 43.32
C ILE A 965 -17.48 -1.57 44.78
N VAL A 966 -16.51 -0.92 45.42
CA VAL A 966 -16.62 -0.44 46.81
C VAL A 966 -17.00 1.03 46.83
N LEU A 967 -18.08 1.33 47.55
CA LEU A 967 -18.57 2.65 47.85
C LEU A 967 -18.52 2.88 49.38
N ARG A 968 -18.73 4.13 49.80
CA ARG A 968 -19.26 4.49 51.13
C ARG A 968 -20.58 5.21 50.84
#